data_AF-A0A2A4ZVR1-F1
#
_entry.id   AF-A0A2A4ZVR1-F1
#
_cell.length_a   1.000
_cell.length_b   1.000
_cell.length_c   1.000
_cell.angle_alpha   90.00
_cell.angle_beta   90.00
_cell.angle_gamma   90.00
#
_symmetry.space_group_name_H-M   'P 1'
#
loop_
_entity.id
_entity.type
_entity.pdbx_description
1 polymer ?
#
loop_
_entity_poly.entity_id
_entity_poly.type
_entity_poly.pdbx_seq_one_letter_code
_entity_poly.pdbx_strand_id
1 'polypeptide(L)'
;MPTAPLVTESLMPLLEKYWRRFAEKSSLEDAQQALVNQSKAQIDRLWVASDFVAEQCIQNPLLLVELLGSGDLERRFCAQDYQDSLLAELANITSQEALGALLRRFRQREMVRLIWRDVLQVADLEELLRSLSDLADVCLTVARDCLHGWLEQKLGSPHSEDGVAQQLVVIAMGKLGARELNLSSDIDLIFAYPQRGHCTGVESPVSNQEFFVSLGQQLIQSLDQVTEAGFVFRVDMRLRPYGQSGALVSSFDALETYYQSQGREWERYAFVKARPMTPEQSVNNDLMARLQPFVYRRYVDYSAIESLRDMKALINREVRRRGVNENIKLGPGGIREVEFIVQAVQLINGGRDRRLQESNLLSVLGVLSDGEYYPQSTVAELEAAYRFLRILEHRIQGLRDKQTQTIPPDSLDRQRVAASMGYGCWDDLQAQLDVHRAEVRGHFDLLISKDSSAQSRSGTTCSNMALVWNRTQSDDRLVEILLAQGVSKADAQGLLKEIEALKNSKQLKRSQAVGVQRLDQLMPSLLEHVVAGESPLSTFERILPLLYQVLRRSAYLVLLLENEVALKHLVVLCEASPWIADQLANQPLLLDELIDAKNLFSHPDLAALKDELRQQLLRIPNEDLEQQMECLRHFKKGHVLRVAATESSAFRPLMKVSDYLSDIAEATLSVVADIAWQQMVDKYGYPTTSEGRVTDRPFLIIAYGKLAGYELSYSSDLDLVFVYECPSNLSTDGERSIDNTVFFTRLVQRVIHVLTSNTRVKVWGVIFYGT
;
A
#
# COMPACT_ATOMS: atom_id res chain seq x y z
N MET A 1 18.16 11.66 -27.05
CA MET A 1 18.39 13.00 -26.49
C MET A 1 19.19 13.83 -27.50
N PRO A 2 19.04 15.17 -27.53
CA PRO A 2 19.78 16.01 -28.47
C PRO A 2 21.29 15.96 -28.18
N THR A 3 22.09 16.01 -29.24
CA THR A 3 23.56 15.84 -29.24
C THR A 3 24.29 17.19 -29.19
N ALA A 4 23.76 18.18 -28.48
CA ALA A 4 24.39 19.49 -28.39
C ALA A 4 25.72 19.41 -27.60
N PRO A 5 26.76 20.17 -27.98
CA PRO A 5 28.01 20.20 -27.23
C PRO A 5 27.76 20.81 -25.83
N LEU A 6 28.17 20.07 -24.80
CA LEU A 6 27.96 20.42 -23.39
C LEU A 6 28.72 21.69 -22.95
N VAL A 7 29.68 22.16 -23.74
CA VAL A 7 30.52 23.31 -23.44
C VAL A 7 30.24 24.39 -24.48
N THR A 8 29.47 25.41 -24.10
CA THR A 8 29.20 26.61 -24.91
C THR A 8 30.19 27.73 -24.58
N GLU A 9 30.39 28.69 -25.49
CA GLU A 9 31.28 29.85 -25.24
C GLU A 9 30.93 30.61 -23.94
N SER A 10 29.63 30.69 -23.60
CA SER A 10 29.16 31.34 -22.38
C SER A 10 29.64 30.68 -21.08
N LEU A 11 30.08 29.42 -21.13
CA LEU A 11 30.52 28.63 -19.97
C LEU A 11 32.06 28.58 -19.85
N MET A 12 32.79 29.05 -20.86
CA MET A 12 34.26 29.06 -20.87
C MET A 12 34.88 29.83 -19.69
N PRO A 13 34.39 31.03 -19.31
CA PRO A 13 34.95 31.77 -18.16
C PRO A 13 34.88 31.00 -16.83
N LEU A 14 33.83 30.18 -16.66
CA LEU A 14 33.66 29.34 -15.48
C LEU A 14 34.70 28.20 -15.46
N LEU A 15 34.90 27.55 -16.61
CA LEU A 15 35.91 26.50 -16.76
C LEU A 15 37.32 27.00 -16.55
N GLU A 16 37.68 28.14 -17.15
CA GLU A 16 38.99 28.77 -16.97
C GLU A 16 39.27 29.05 -15.48
N LYS A 17 38.27 29.50 -14.74
CA LYS A 17 38.36 29.71 -13.30
C LYS A 17 38.65 28.41 -12.55
N TYR A 18 37.99 27.30 -12.87
CA TYR A 18 38.25 26.02 -12.21
C TYR A 18 39.63 25.47 -12.54
N TRP A 19 40.04 25.48 -13.80
CA TRP A 19 41.37 25.00 -14.21
C TRP A 19 42.50 25.83 -13.60
N ARG A 20 42.34 27.15 -13.49
CA ARG A 20 43.30 28.00 -12.79
C ARG A 20 43.45 27.58 -11.33
N ARG A 21 42.33 27.40 -10.62
CA ARG A 21 42.36 27.00 -9.21
C ARG A 21 42.89 25.58 -9.00
N PHE A 22 42.62 24.67 -9.94
CA PHE A 22 43.19 23.33 -9.94
C PHE A 22 44.72 23.40 -10.09
N ALA A 23 45.21 24.16 -11.08
CA ALA A 23 46.65 24.35 -11.31
C ALA A 23 47.37 25.00 -10.12
N GLU A 24 46.72 25.94 -9.42
CA GLU A 24 47.27 26.59 -8.22
C GLU A 24 47.40 25.64 -7.02
N LYS A 25 46.55 24.61 -6.93
CA LYS A 25 46.56 23.61 -5.83
C LYS A 25 47.23 22.28 -6.19
N SER A 26 47.39 21.98 -7.48
CA SER A 26 47.93 20.71 -7.95
C SER A 26 49.43 20.64 -7.79
N SER A 27 49.91 19.62 -7.07
CA SER A 27 51.31 19.19 -7.06
C SER A 27 51.42 17.78 -7.65
N LEU A 28 50.92 17.62 -8.88
CA LEU A 28 50.87 16.32 -9.57
C LEU A 28 52.20 16.03 -10.29
N GLU A 29 52.56 14.75 -10.34
CA GLU A 29 53.69 14.26 -11.14
C GLU A 29 53.37 14.31 -12.64
N ASP A 30 54.39 14.29 -13.50
CA ASP A 30 54.22 14.41 -14.97
C ASP A 30 53.27 13.36 -15.56
N ALA A 31 53.35 12.11 -15.09
CA ALA A 31 52.46 11.02 -15.53
C ALA A 31 51.00 11.26 -15.09
N GLN A 32 50.80 11.80 -13.89
CA GLN A 32 49.48 12.14 -13.36
C GLN A 32 48.89 13.34 -14.11
N GLN A 33 49.72 14.34 -14.43
CA GLN A 33 49.31 15.49 -15.23
C GLN A 33 48.95 15.08 -16.66
N ALA A 34 49.70 14.13 -17.26
CA ALA A 34 49.38 13.59 -18.57
C ALA A 34 48.00 12.90 -18.58
N LEU A 35 47.68 12.13 -17.54
CA LEU A 35 46.38 11.46 -17.39
C LEU A 35 45.22 12.47 -17.31
N VAL A 36 45.39 13.54 -16.52
CA VAL A 36 44.41 14.64 -16.42
C VAL A 36 44.24 15.34 -17.77
N ASN A 37 45.33 15.58 -18.50
CA ASN A 37 45.29 16.23 -19.81
C ASN A 37 44.57 15.38 -20.87
N GLN A 38 44.78 14.05 -20.85
CA GLN A 38 44.09 13.12 -21.75
C GLN A 38 42.57 13.14 -21.53
N SER A 39 42.13 13.33 -20.29
CA SER A 39 40.71 13.30 -19.91
C SER A 39 40.07 14.69 -19.87
N LYS A 40 40.78 15.74 -20.33
CA LYS A 40 40.39 17.14 -20.17
C LYS A 40 38.97 17.44 -20.67
N ALA A 41 38.59 16.93 -21.84
CA ALA A 41 37.27 17.19 -22.42
C ALA A 41 36.13 16.61 -21.57
N GLN A 42 36.34 15.45 -20.94
CA GLN A 42 35.37 14.85 -20.02
C GLN A 42 35.29 15.65 -18.71
N ILE A 43 36.43 16.08 -18.19
CA ILE A 43 36.52 16.93 -16.99
C ILE A 43 35.82 18.27 -17.23
N ASP A 44 36.01 18.89 -18.39
CA ASP A 44 35.35 20.14 -18.76
C ASP A 44 33.82 20.00 -18.71
N ARG A 45 33.27 18.93 -19.31
CA ARG A 45 31.82 18.65 -19.26
C ARG A 45 31.33 18.48 -17.83
N LEU A 46 32.10 17.78 -17.00
CA LEU A 46 31.74 17.50 -15.61
C LEU A 46 31.78 18.75 -14.72
N TRP A 47 32.82 19.57 -14.83
CA TRP A 47 32.98 20.78 -14.04
C TRP A 47 31.98 21.87 -14.45
N VAL A 48 31.57 21.90 -15.72
CA VAL A 48 30.40 22.68 -16.14
C VAL A 48 29.14 22.20 -15.42
N ALA A 49 28.91 20.89 -15.34
CA ALA A 49 27.70 20.33 -14.74
C ALA A 49 27.68 20.40 -13.20
N SER A 50 28.83 20.45 -12.52
CA SER A 50 28.92 20.33 -11.06
C SER A 50 30.04 21.17 -10.45
N ASP A 51 29.66 22.19 -9.66
CA ASP A 51 30.58 22.89 -8.74
C ASP A 51 31.10 21.90 -7.70
N PHE A 52 30.24 21.01 -7.19
CA PHE A 52 30.63 20.03 -6.16
C PHE A 52 31.82 19.20 -6.64
N VAL A 53 31.75 18.59 -7.82
CA VAL A 53 32.84 17.78 -8.35
C VAL A 53 34.09 18.61 -8.60
N ALA A 54 33.94 19.80 -9.21
CA ALA A 54 35.07 20.70 -9.45
C ALA A 54 35.80 21.04 -8.14
N GLU A 55 35.06 21.40 -7.08
CA GLU A 55 35.64 21.72 -5.78
C GLU A 55 36.33 20.50 -5.14
N GLN A 56 35.74 19.29 -5.22
CA GLN A 56 36.37 18.08 -4.69
C GLN A 56 37.70 17.78 -5.40
N CYS A 57 37.72 17.84 -6.73
CA CYS A 57 38.94 17.63 -7.51
C CYS A 57 39.99 18.72 -7.26
N ILE A 58 39.59 19.98 -7.08
CA ILE A 58 40.51 21.08 -6.78
C ILE A 58 41.10 20.97 -5.37
N GLN A 59 40.29 20.57 -4.38
CA GLN A 59 40.75 20.43 -3.01
C GLN A 59 41.62 19.18 -2.82
N ASN A 60 41.35 18.11 -3.54
CA ASN A 60 42.12 16.88 -3.53
C ASN A 60 42.41 16.40 -4.97
N PRO A 61 43.46 16.92 -5.63
CA PRO A 61 43.82 16.52 -6.99
C PRO A 61 44.10 15.02 -7.16
N LEU A 62 44.60 14.35 -6.12
CA LEU A 62 44.88 12.91 -6.15
C LEU A 62 43.62 12.05 -6.28
N LEU A 63 42.48 12.51 -5.75
CA LEU A 63 41.19 11.82 -5.93
C LEU A 63 40.84 11.68 -7.42
N LEU A 64 41.04 12.75 -8.21
CA LEU A 64 40.78 12.73 -9.63
C LEU A 64 41.72 11.75 -10.36
N VAL A 65 43.01 11.79 -10.02
CA VAL A 65 44.02 10.90 -10.60
C VAL A 65 43.73 9.43 -10.27
N GLU A 66 43.35 9.12 -9.03
CA GLU A 66 42.98 7.79 -8.60
C GLU A 66 41.78 7.26 -9.40
N LEU A 67 40.70 8.05 -9.52
CA LEU A 67 39.51 7.65 -10.27
C LEU A 67 39.79 7.48 -11.77
N LEU A 68 40.61 8.33 -12.36
CA LEU A 68 41.03 8.20 -13.76
C LEU A 68 41.91 6.96 -13.98
N GLY A 69 42.76 6.62 -13.00
CA GLY A 69 43.71 5.51 -13.09
C GLY A 69 43.13 4.13 -12.71
N SER A 70 42.09 4.08 -11.89
CA SER A 70 41.54 2.82 -11.36
C SER A 70 40.62 2.08 -12.34
N GLY A 71 40.05 2.79 -13.32
CA GLY A 71 39.01 2.25 -14.21
C GLY A 71 37.61 2.22 -13.58
N ASP A 72 37.44 2.68 -12.34
CA ASP A 72 36.16 2.65 -11.64
C ASP A 72 35.10 3.55 -12.26
N LEU A 73 35.52 4.60 -12.98
CA LEU A 73 34.62 5.54 -13.67
C LEU A 73 33.78 4.84 -14.75
N GLU A 74 34.28 3.77 -15.36
CA GLU A 74 33.58 3.00 -16.41
C GLU A 74 32.86 1.79 -15.84
N ARG A 75 33.29 1.28 -14.69
CA ARG A 75 32.72 0.08 -14.06
C ARG A 75 31.40 0.38 -13.33
N ARG A 76 30.40 -0.47 -13.54
CA ARG A 76 29.19 -0.53 -12.71
C ARG A 76 29.49 -1.26 -11.40
N PHE A 77 29.09 -0.67 -10.28
CA PHE A 77 29.25 -1.26 -8.94
C PHE A 77 27.91 -1.84 -8.47
N CYS A 78 27.97 -3.02 -7.86
CA CYS A 78 26.89 -3.57 -7.05
C CYS A 78 27.14 -3.29 -5.56
N ALA A 79 26.16 -3.60 -4.69
CA ALA A 79 26.30 -3.45 -3.25
C ALA A 79 27.54 -4.17 -2.67
N GLN A 80 27.91 -5.34 -3.21
CA GLN A 80 29.11 -6.07 -2.76
C GLN A 80 30.40 -5.30 -3.05
N ASP A 81 30.52 -4.66 -4.21
CA ASP A 81 31.71 -3.88 -4.55
C ASP A 81 31.92 -2.70 -3.58
N TYR A 82 30.83 -2.02 -3.21
CA TYR A 82 30.85 -0.97 -2.20
C TYR A 82 31.24 -1.53 -0.82
N GLN A 83 30.68 -2.67 -0.44
CA GLN A 83 30.93 -3.30 0.85
C GLN A 83 32.39 -3.74 0.99
N ASP A 84 32.93 -4.42 -0.03
CA ASP A 84 34.33 -4.89 -0.03
C ASP A 84 35.30 -3.72 0.07
N SER A 85 35.06 -2.65 -0.70
CA SER A 85 35.88 -1.44 -0.69
C SER A 85 35.86 -0.75 0.67
N LEU A 86 34.67 -0.59 1.27
CA LEU A 86 34.53 0.07 2.57
C LEU A 86 35.11 -0.77 3.72
N LEU A 87 34.92 -2.10 3.69
CA LEU A 87 35.48 -3.01 4.70
C LEU A 87 37.02 -3.07 4.65
N ALA A 88 37.62 -2.96 3.46
CA ALA A 88 39.08 -2.92 3.32
C ALA A 88 39.69 -1.72 4.06
N GLU A 89 39.01 -0.57 4.07
CA GLU A 89 39.45 0.63 4.80
C GLU A 89 39.08 0.61 6.29
N LEU A 90 38.12 -0.21 6.70
CA LEU A 90 37.61 -0.28 8.07
C LEU A 90 38.59 -0.94 9.06
N ALA A 91 39.51 -1.78 8.59
CA ALA A 91 40.36 -2.63 9.43
C ALA A 91 41.16 -1.89 10.52
N ASN A 92 41.47 -0.60 10.30
CA ASN A 92 42.25 0.23 11.23
C ASN A 92 41.41 1.24 12.04
N ILE A 93 40.09 1.17 11.94
CA ILE A 93 39.16 2.13 12.58
C ILE A 93 38.73 1.61 13.95
N THR A 94 38.96 2.41 15.00
CA THR A 94 38.70 2.02 16.39
C THR A 94 37.85 3.03 17.17
N SER A 95 37.40 4.12 16.54
CA SER A 95 36.57 5.15 17.16
C SER A 95 35.42 5.59 16.25
N GLN A 96 34.35 6.11 16.86
CA GLN A 96 33.17 6.61 16.15
C GLN A 96 33.51 7.81 15.25
N GLU A 97 34.42 8.67 15.68
CA GLU A 97 34.90 9.83 14.92
C GLU A 97 35.67 9.37 13.68
N ALA A 98 36.56 8.38 13.84
CA ALA A 98 37.32 7.82 12.74
C ALA A 98 36.41 7.08 11.72
N LEU A 99 35.39 6.37 12.21
CA LEU A 99 34.36 5.75 11.37
C LEU A 99 33.61 6.82 10.57
N GLY A 100 33.16 7.89 11.22
CA GLY A 100 32.50 8.99 10.54
C GLY A 100 33.39 9.65 9.48
N ALA A 101 34.68 9.85 9.76
CA ALA A 101 35.62 10.43 8.79
C ALA A 101 35.81 9.53 7.56
N LEU A 102 35.94 8.21 7.78
CA LEU A 102 36.01 7.21 6.72
C LEU A 102 34.77 7.26 5.81
N LEU A 103 33.57 7.19 6.40
CA LEU A 103 32.31 7.20 5.66
C LEU A 103 32.14 8.46 4.81
N ARG A 104 32.55 9.64 5.31
CA ARG A 104 32.49 10.90 4.56
C ARG A 104 33.43 10.88 3.36
N ARG A 105 34.68 10.45 3.55
CA ARG A 105 35.65 10.32 2.44
C ARG A 105 35.15 9.34 1.38
N PHE A 106 34.66 8.18 1.82
CA PHE A 106 34.12 7.16 0.93
C PHE A 106 32.94 7.70 0.11
N ARG A 107 31.96 8.34 0.77
CA ARG A 107 30.82 8.97 0.08
C ARG A 107 31.26 10.06 -0.89
N GLN A 108 32.23 10.91 -0.52
CA GLN A 108 32.73 11.96 -1.41
C GLN A 108 33.32 11.37 -2.71
N ARG A 109 34.18 10.35 -2.58
CA ARG A 109 34.78 9.64 -3.72
C ARG A 109 33.69 9.07 -4.63
N GLU A 110 32.73 8.35 -4.05
CA GLU A 110 31.68 7.70 -4.84
C GLU A 110 30.72 8.71 -5.47
N MET A 111 30.42 9.83 -4.82
CA MET A 111 29.61 10.88 -5.43
C MET A 111 30.29 11.51 -6.65
N VAL A 112 31.61 11.73 -6.61
CA VAL A 112 32.36 12.22 -7.78
C VAL A 112 32.25 11.21 -8.93
N ARG A 113 32.45 9.93 -8.64
CA ARG A 113 32.30 8.84 -9.62
C ARG A 113 30.87 8.75 -10.18
N LEU A 114 29.85 8.82 -9.34
CA LEU A 114 28.45 8.70 -9.78
C LEU A 114 28.00 9.90 -10.61
N ILE A 115 28.37 11.13 -10.24
CA ILE A 115 28.08 12.33 -11.04
C ILE A 115 28.84 12.29 -12.37
N TRP A 116 30.08 11.78 -12.39
CA TRP A 116 30.82 11.54 -13.64
C TRP A 116 30.04 10.61 -14.58
N ARG A 117 29.61 9.45 -14.07
CA ARG A 117 28.86 8.45 -14.84
C ARG A 117 27.53 8.99 -15.36
N ASP A 118 26.84 9.80 -14.55
CA ASP A 118 25.57 10.41 -14.88
C ASP A 118 25.71 11.51 -15.96
N VAL A 119 26.58 12.50 -15.74
CA VAL A 119 26.76 13.65 -16.66
C VAL A 119 27.31 13.20 -18.03
N LEU A 120 28.20 12.21 -18.04
CA LEU A 120 28.76 11.68 -19.27
C LEU A 120 27.91 10.56 -19.89
N GLN A 121 26.76 10.23 -19.29
CA GLN A 121 25.82 9.20 -19.77
C GLN A 121 26.48 7.81 -19.93
N VAL A 122 27.40 7.49 -19.03
CA VAL A 122 27.99 6.14 -18.90
C VAL A 122 27.03 5.19 -18.18
N ALA A 123 26.19 5.72 -17.28
CA ALA A 123 25.13 5.02 -16.59
C ALA A 123 23.76 5.59 -16.98
N ASP A 124 22.75 4.73 -17.04
CA ASP A 124 21.35 5.17 -17.13
C ASP A 124 20.81 5.61 -15.76
N LEU A 125 19.58 6.14 -15.75
CA LEU A 125 18.97 6.66 -14.53
C LEU A 125 18.79 5.54 -13.48
N GLU A 126 18.34 4.37 -13.88
CA GLU A 126 18.05 3.25 -12.98
C GLU A 126 19.30 2.71 -12.33
N GLU A 127 20.39 2.59 -13.10
CA GLU A 127 21.69 2.24 -12.56
C GLU A 127 22.11 3.28 -11.52
N LEU A 128 22.01 4.58 -11.83
CA LEU A 128 22.43 5.63 -10.91
C LEU A 128 21.60 5.63 -9.61
N LEU A 129 20.27 5.56 -9.74
CA LEU A 129 19.34 5.47 -8.62
C LEU A 129 19.62 4.24 -7.74
N ARG A 130 19.93 3.10 -8.37
CA ARG A 130 20.31 1.87 -7.68
C ARG A 130 21.66 2.02 -6.99
N SER A 131 22.69 2.54 -7.66
CA SER A 131 24.02 2.71 -7.08
C SER A 131 24.04 3.70 -5.91
N LEU A 132 23.26 4.79 -5.98
CA LEU A 132 23.09 5.72 -4.84
C LEU A 132 22.41 5.04 -3.65
N SER A 133 21.40 4.21 -3.91
CA SER A 133 20.71 3.44 -2.87
C SER A 133 21.62 2.38 -2.26
N ASP A 134 22.36 1.64 -3.09
CA ASP A 134 23.29 0.60 -2.64
C ASP A 134 24.45 1.22 -1.81
N LEU A 135 24.97 2.38 -2.22
CA LEU A 135 25.96 3.14 -1.44
C LEU A 135 25.41 3.49 -0.05
N ALA A 136 24.18 4.01 0.02
CA ALA A 136 23.53 4.35 1.29
C ALA A 136 23.29 3.11 2.17
N ASP A 137 22.74 2.03 1.59
CA ASP A 137 22.49 0.75 2.26
C ASP A 137 23.78 0.19 2.87
N VAL A 138 24.89 0.22 2.12
CA VAL A 138 26.20 -0.29 2.57
C VAL A 138 26.79 0.58 3.67
N CYS A 139 26.80 1.91 3.51
CA CYS A 139 27.27 2.80 4.57
C CYS A 139 26.46 2.63 5.87
N LEU A 140 25.14 2.49 5.77
CA LEU A 140 24.25 2.22 6.91
C LEU A 140 24.56 0.89 7.58
N THR A 141 24.68 -0.17 6.78
CA THR A 141 24.92 -1.54 7.26
C THR A 141 26.28 -1.65 7.96
N VAL A 142 27.35 -1.19 7.31
CA VAL A 142 28.70 -1.26 7.86
C VAL A 142 28.83 -0.40 9.12
N ALA A 143 28.25 0.81 9.12
CA ALA A 143 28.27 1.67 10.31
C ALA A 143 27.49 1.04 11.47
N ARG A 144 26.28 0.50 11.20
CA ARG A 144 25.46 -0.19 12.20
C ARG A 144 26.23 -1.36 12.82
N ASP A 145 26.83 -2.22 12.02
CA ASP A 145 27.48 -3.44 12.49
C ASP A 145 28.74 -3.13 13.30
N CYS A 146 29.52 -2.14 12.86
CA CYS A 146 30.69 -1.67 13.60
C CYS A 146 30.30 -1.09 14.96
N LEU A 147 29.30 -0.20 15.00
CA LEU A 147 28.81 0.42 16.24
C LEU A 147 28.16 -0.61 17.17
N HIS A 148 27.44 -1.59 16.62
CA HIS A 148 26.83 -2.68 17.38
C HIS A 148 27.93 -3.45 18.13
N GLY A 149 28.97 -3.92 17.43
CA GLY A 149 30.05 -4.68 18.06
C GLY A 149 30.80 -3.90 19.15
N TRP A 150 31.01 -2.59 18.96
CA TRP A 150 31.61 -1.75 20.00
C TRP A 150 30.70 -1.53 21.21
N LEU A 151 29.39 -1.45 21.00
CA LEU A 151 28.42 -1.33 22.08
C LEU A 151 28.27 -2.64 22.85
N GLU A 152 28.30 -3.79 22.18
CA GLU A 152 28.26 -5.10 22.85
C GLU A 152 29.43 -5.27 23.82
N GLN A 153 30.64 -4.85 23.42
CA GLN A 153 31.81 -4.88 24.31
C GLN A 153 31.66 -4.02 25.57
N LYS A 154 30.81 -2.98 25.52
CA LYS A 154 30.61 -2.03 26.63
C LYS A 154 29.37 -2.36 27.49
N LEU A 155 28.28 -2.78 26.86
CA LEU A 155 26.95 -2.91 27.48
C LEU A 155 26.46 -4.37 27.54
N GLY A 156 27.21 -5.32 26.97
CA GLY A 156 26.78 -6.71 26.81
C GLY A 156 25.96 -6.93 25.53
N SER A 157 25.70 -8.20 25.21
CA SER A 157 24.98 -8.58 23.99
C SER A 157 23.45 -8.61 24.23
N PRO A 158 22.64 -7.94 23.41
CA PRO A 158 21.19 -7.87 23.58
C PRO A 158 20.53 -9.22 23.27
N HIS A 159 19.76 -9.76 24.21
CA HIS A 159 19.01 -11.01 24.05
C HIS A 159 17.53 -10.80 24.40
N SER A 160 16.64 -11.59 23.79
CA SER A 160 15.24 -11.67 24.22
C SER A 160 15.14 -12.36 25.58
N GLU A 161 13.95 -12.35 26.18
CA GLU A 161 13.66 -13.10 27.40
C GLU A 161 13.91 -14.62 27.24
N ASP A 162 13.75 -15.15 26.02
CA ASP A 162 14.00 -16.54 25.67
C ASP A 162 15.48 -16.84 25.34
N GLY A 163 16.37 -15.86 25.49
CA GLY A 163 17.80 -16.02 25.23
C GLY A 163 18.20 -16.01 23.75
N VAL A 164 17.36 -15.48 22.87
CA VAL A 164 17.68 -15.32 21.43
C VAL A 164 18.35 -13.97 21.20
N ALA A 165 19.51 -13.94 20.55
CA ALA A 165 20.21 -12.70 20.22
C ALA A 165 19.32 -11.74 19.41
N GLN A 166 19.37 -10.45 19.73
CA GLN A 166 18.56 -9.41 19.11
C GLN A 166 19.45 -8.47 18.29
N GLN A 167 18.87 -7.84 17.27
CA GLN A 167 19.60 -6.89 16.42
C GLN A 167 18.75 -5.68 16.08
N LEU A 168 19.43 -4.57 15.76
CA LEU A 168 18.78 -3.37 15.27
C LEU A 168 18.36 -3.58 13.81
N VAL A 169 17.06 -3.51 13.58
CA VAL A 169 16.46 -3.54 12.25
C VAL A 169 16.27 -2.11 11.78
N VAL A 170 16.90 -1.78 10.67
CA VAL A 170 16.72 -0.48 10.00
C VAL A 170 15.71 -0.67 8.87
N ILE A 171 14.60 0.04 8.93
CA ILE A 171 13.60 0.10 7.87
C ILE A 171 13.88 1.35 7.05
N ALA A 172 14.35 1.17 5.82
CA ALA A 172 14.45 2.24 4.86
C ALA A 172 13.07 2.59 4.33
N MET A 173 12.76 3.88 4.31
CA MET A 173 11.49 4.42 3.85
C MET A 173 11.70 5.26 2.59
N GLY A 174 10.60 5.68 1.96
CA GLY A 174 10.64 6.64 0.86
C GLY A 174 11.53 6.18 -0.30
N LYS A 175 12.41 7.07 -0.77
CA LYS A 175 13.26 6.76 -1.94
C LYS A 175 14.29 5.67 -1.66
N LEU A 176 14.88 5.65 -0.46
CA LEU A 176 15.85 4.62 -0.09
C LEU A 176 15.20 3.24 -0.02
N GLY A 177 14.01 3.17 0.58
CA GLY A 177 13.27 1.91 0.70
C GLY A 177 12.90 1.33 -0.67
N ALA A 178 12.47 2.17 -1.61
CA ALA A 178 12.21 1.79 -3.00
C ALA A 178 13.46 1.62 -3.90
N ARG A 179 14.66 1.82 -3.35
CA ARG A 179 15.96 1.79 -4.06
C ARG A 179 16.02 2.73 -5.26
N GLU A 180 15.52 3.94 -5.06
CA GLU A 180 15.44 5.02 -6.05
C GLU A 180 15.92 6.35 -5.45
N LEU A 181 17.00 6.30 -4.67
CA LEU A 181 17.61 7.46 -4.04
C LEU A 181 18.18 8.44 -5.08
N ASN A 182 17.95 9.74 -4.90
CA ASN A 182 18.56 10.79 -5.75
C ASN A 182 19.89 11.29 -5.17
N LEU A 183 20.68 11.99 -6.00
CA LEU A 183 22.02 12.49 -5.67
C LEU A 183 22.10 13.21 -4.31
N SER A 184 21.15 14.09 -3.99
CA SER A 184 21.11 14.81 -2.71
C SER A 184 19.75 14.67 -2.04
N SER A 185 19.45 13.44 -1.58
CA SER A 185 18.26 13.12 -0.78
C SER A 185 18.62 12.78 0.67
N ASP A 186 17.68 13.08 1.57
CA ASP A 186 17.71 12.53 2.91
C ASP A 186 17.41 11.02 2.85
N ILE A 187 17.91 10.29 3.84
CA ILE A 187 17.54 8.89 4.08
C ILE A 187 16.49 8.83 5.17
N ASP A 188 15.26 8.48 4.77
CA ASP A 188 14.13 8.32 5.69
C ASP A 188 14.21 6.95 6.36
N LEU A 189 14.34 6.90 7.69
CA LEU A 189 14.55 5.65 8.43
C LEU A 189 13.55 5.47 9.59
N ILE A 190 13.22 4.21 9.87
CA ILE A 190 12.58 3.78 11.12
C ILE A 190 13.46 2.70 11.74
N PHE A 191 13.71 2.80 13.05
CA PHE A 191 14.47 1.79 13.77
C PHE A 191 13.55 0.88 14.58
N ALA A 192 13.81 -0.41 14.49
CA ALA A 192 13.06 -1.45 15.17
C ALA A 192 13.97 -2.53 15.75
N TYR A 193 13.44 -3.35 16.64
CA TYR A 193 14.08 -4.59 17.07
C TYR A 193 13.02 -5.67 17.34
N PRO A 194 13.34 -6.97 17.21
CA PRO A 194 12.30 -8.01 17.24
C PRO A 194 11.59 -8.11 18.59
N GLN A 195 12.34 -8.36 19.67
CA GLN A 195 11.76 -8.67 20.98
C GLN A 195 12.41 -7.92 22.14
N ARG A 196 11.61 -7.66 23.17
CA ARG A 196 12.07 -7.10 24.44
C ARG A 196 12.95 -8.11 25.20
N GLY A 197 13.79 -7.59 26.08
CA GLY A 197 14.76 -8.37 26.83
C GLY A 197 15.88 -7.47 27.35
N HIS A 198 17.01 -8.08 27.69
CA HIS A 198 18.14 -7.42 28.33
C HIS A 198 19.46 -7.88 27.74
N CYS A 199 20.48 -7.04 27.89
CA CYS A 199 21.85 -7.38 27.53
C CYS A 199 22.41 -8.41 28.51
N THR A 200 23.21 -9.35 28.01
CA THR A 200 23.87 -10.40 28.79
C THR A 200 25.39 -10.26 28.71
N GLY A 201 26.12 -10.88 29.63
CA GLY A 201 27.59 -10.86 29.63
C GLY A 201 28.24 -9.67 30.35
N VAL A 202 27.45 -8.87 31.07
CA VAL A 202 27.93 -7.75 31.91
C VAL A 202 27.29 -7.78 33.31
N GLU A 203 27.94 -7.17 34.30
CA GLU A 203 27.47 -7.15 35.70
C GLU A 203 26.18 -6.34 35.90
N SER A 204 25.96 -5.30 35.09
CA SER A 204 24.78 -4.43 35.14
C SER A 204 24.06 -4.44 33.79
N PRO A 205 23.12 -5.36 33.57
CA PRO A 205 22.45 -5.53 32.27
C PRO A 205 21.51 -4.36 31.98
N VAL A 206 21.66 -3.74 30.81
CA VAL A 206 20.74 -2.73 30.29
C VAL A 206 19.62 -3.39 29.47
N SER A 207 18.48 -2.73 29.37
CA SER A 207 17.39 -3.23 28.52
C SER A 207 17.75 -3.16 27.03
N ASN A 208 17.15 -4.03 26.21
CA ASN A 208 17.30 -3.97 24.75
C ASN A 208 16.88 -2.59 24.20
N GLN A 209 15.85 -1.97 24.79
CA GLN A 209 15.40 -0.64 24.41
C GLN A 209 16.51 0.41 24.60
N GLU A 210 17.19 0.41 25.75
CA GLU A 210 18.29 1.34 26.03
C GLU A 210 19.49 1.09 25.11
N PHE A 211 19.87 -0.17 24.90
CA PHE A 211 20.94 -0.55 24.00
C PHE A 211 20.68 -0.05 22.58
N PHE A 212 19.50 -0.34 22.03
CA PHE A 212 19.17 0.03 20.65
C PHE A 212 18.91 1.53 20.47
N VAL A 213 18.43 2.25 21.49
CA VAL A 213 18.37 3.71 21.45
C VAL A 213 19.77 4.31 21.38
N SER A 214 20.72 3.81 22.17
CA SER A 214 22.12 4.25 22.11
C SER A 214 22.76 3.96 20.76
N LEU A 215 22.57 2.75 20.22
CA LEU A 215 23.06 2.38 18.89
C LEU A 215 22.45 3.27 17.80
N GLY A 216 21.14 3.51 17.84
CA GLY A 216 20.45 4.37 16.87
C GLY A 216 20.95 5.81 16.91
N GLN A 217 21.21 6.37 18.10
CA GLN A 217 21.78 7.72 18.24
C GLN A 217 23.20 7.82 17.67
N GLN A 218 24.06 6.84 17.97
CA GLN A 218 25.42 6.80 17.43
C GLN A 218 25.43 6.65 15.91
N LEU A 219 24.55 5.80 15.37
CA LEU A 219 24.40 5.61 13.93
C LEU A 219 23.98 6.91 13.23
N ILE A 220 22.97 7.60 13.75
CA ILE A 220 22.55 8.92 13.22
C ILE A 220 23.71 9.91 13.26
N GLN A 221 24.42 9.99 14.39
CA GLN A 221 25.55 10.91 14.54
C GLN A 221 26.67 10.62 13.54
N SER A 222 27.01 9.35 13.31
CA SER A 222 28.06 8.96 12.36
C SER A 222 27.73 9.32 10.91
N LEU A 223 26.44 9.41 10.56
CA LEU A 223 25.97 9.68 9.19
C LEU A 223 25.64 11.16 8.94
N ASP A 224 24.92 11.80 9.87
CA ASP A 224 24.30 13.11 9.67
C ASP A 224 25.15 14.29 10.16
N GLN A 225 26.09 14.06 11.09
CA GLN A 225 26.92 15.13 11.63
C GLN A 225 27.67 15.86 10.50
N VAL A 226 27.59 17.19 10.47
CA VAL A 226 28.33 18.00 9.50
C VAL A 226 29.70 18.34 10.09
N THR A 227 30.76 18.01 9.35
CA THR A 227 32.15 18.37 9.66
C THR A 227 32.75 19.20 8.52
N GLU A 228 34.03 19.56 8.60
CA GLU A 228 34.74 20.22 7.50
C GLU A 228 34.76 19.36 6.22
N ALA A 229 34.71 18.03 6.37
CA ALA A 229 34.56 17.07 5.28
C ALA A 229 33.08 16.83 4.89
N GLY A 230 32.15 17.67 5.33
CA GLY A 230 30.72 17.55 5.04
C GLY A 230 30.02 16.48 5.89
N PHE A 231 29.10 15.75 5.27
CA PHE A 231 28.24 14.74 5.90
C PHE A 231 28.21 13.47 5.03
N VAL A 232 27.77 12.34 5.58
CA VAL A 232 27.59 11.10 4.81
C VAL A 232 26.20 11.12 4.15
N PHE A 233 25.16 11.12 4.98
CA PHE A 233 23.76 11.24 4.58
C PHE A 233 22.98 11.99 5.64
N ARG A 234 22.06 12.86 5.21
CA ARG A 234 21.10 13.50 6.13
C ARG A 234 20.04 12.47 6.53
N VAL A 235 19.82 12.28 7.83
CA VAL A 235 18.91 11.24 8.32
C VAL A 235 17.59 11.84 8.76
N ASP A 236 16.48 11.34 8.21
CA ASP A 236 15.13 11.74 8.62
C ASP A 236 14.41 10.61 9.37
N MET A 237 14.12 10.83 10.65
CA MET A 237 13.42 9.89 11.52
C MET A 237 11.94 10.24 11.71
N ARG A 238 11.37 11.20 10.96
CA ARG A 238 10.01 11.74 11.20
C ARG A 238 8.88 10.79 10.83
N LEU A 239 9.14 9.78 10.01
CA LEU A 239 8.15 8.77 9.60
C LEU A 239 7.90 7.69 10.66
N ARG A 240 8.67 7.66 11.76
CA ARG A 240 8.44 6.71 12.85
C ARG A 240 7.13 7.01 13.60
N PRO A 241 6.54 6.02 14.30
CA PRO A 241 5.33 6.22 15.10
C PRO A 241 5.41 7.44 16.02
N TYR A 242 4.33 8.23 16.05
CA TYR A 242 4.25 9.51 16.80
C TYR A 242 5.25 10.59 16.35
N GLY A 243 5.94 10.39 15.22
CA GLY A 243 6.89 11.35 14.64
C GLY A 243 8.01 11.72 15.61
N GLN A 244 8.34 13.01 15.69
CA GLN A 244 9.43 13.52 16.53
C GLN A 244 9.23 13.27 18.03
N SER A 245 8.00 13.14 18.49
CA SER A 245 7.66 12.88 19.90
C SER A 245 7.67 11.38 20.25
N GLY A 246 7.79 10.50 19.26
CA GLY A 246 7.86 9.07 19.47
C GLY A 246 9.24 8.56 19.84
N ALA A 247 9.27 7.35 20.42
CA ALA A 247 10.50 6.62 20.69
C ALA A 247 11.35 6.49 19.42
N LEU A 248 12.68 6.65 19.55
CA LEU A 248 13.60 6.54 18.42
C LEU A 248 13.59 5.13 17.82
N VAL A 249 13.48 4.12 18.68
CA VAL A 249 13.45 2.70 18.33
C VAL A 249 12.24 2.05 19.01
N SER A 250 11.56 1.15 18.32
CA SER A 250 10.40 0.40 18.86
C SER A 250 10.54 -1.11 18.65
N SER A 251 10.01 -1.92 19.57
CA SER A 251 9.91 -3.37 19.33
C SER A 251 8.89 -3.68 18.21
N PHE A 252 9.00 -4.84 17.58
CA PHE A 252 8.05 -5.26 16.52
C PHE A 252 6.60 -5.22 17.02
N ASP A 253 6.34 -5.76 18.21
CA ASP A 253 4.98 -5.75 18.80
C ASP A 253 4.46 -4.32 19.03
N ALA A 254 5.33 -3.37 19.38
CA ALA A 254 4.95 -1.98 19.59
C ALA A 254 4.62 -1.29 18.25
N LEU A 255 5.39 -1.57 17.19
CA LEU A 255 5.10 -1.09 15.84
C LEU A 255 3.78 -1.67 15.34
N GLU A 256 3.58 -2.98 15.45
CA GLU A 256 2.37 -3.67 15.05
C GLU A 256 1.14 -3.09 15.75
N THR A 257 1.20 -2.96 17.07
CA THR A 257 0.12 -2.37 17.87
C THR A 257 -0.20 -0.95 17.41
N TYR A 258 0.81 -0.12 17.14
CA TYR A 258 0.61 1.25 16.68
C TYR A 258 -0.12 1.29 15.34
N TYR A 259 0.39 0.58 14.33
CA TYR A 259 -0.18 0.65 12.99
C TYR A 259 -1.56 0.00 12.88
N GLN A 260 -1.84 -1.03 13.69
CA GLN A 260 -3.18 -1.62 13.76
C GLN A 260 -4.21 -0.68 14.42
N SER A 261 -3.82 0.05 15.47
CA SER A 261 -4.77 0.83 16.29
C SER A 261 -4.87 2.31 15.94
N GLN A 262 -3.76 2.92 15.51
CA GLN A 262 -3.60 4.37 15.33
C GLN A 262 -3.04 4.77 13.97
N GLY A 263 -2.63 3.79 13.15
CA GLY A 263 -2.02 4.03 11.85
C GLY A 263 -2.93 4.82 10.91
N ARG A 264 -2.39 5.90 10.34
CA ARG A 264 -3.08 6.86 9.47
C ARG A 264 -2.92 6.50 8.01
N GLU A 265 -3.80 7.04 7.17
CA GLU A 265 -3.85 6.74 5.74
C GLU A 265 -2.58 7.19 4.99
N TRP A 266 -2.02 8.35 5.36
CA TRP A 266 -0.76 8.81 4.79
C TRP A 266 0.43 7.96 5.23
N GLU A 267 0.36 7.29 6.39
CA GLU A 267 1.40 6.35 6.83
C GLU A 267 1.36 5.09 5.98
N ARG A 268 0.16 4.62 5.57
CA ARG A 268 0.04 3.53 4.58
C ARG A 268 0.74 3.91 3.27
N TYR A 269 0.49 5.11 2.78
CA TYR A 269 1.13 5.66 1.59
C TYR A 269 2.67 5.68 1.71
N ALA A 270 3.21 6.07 2.86
CA ALA A 270 4.64 6.03 3.10
C ALA A 270 5.20 4.59 3.15
N PHE A 271 4.46 3.67 3.75
CA PHE A 271 4.88 2.27 3.91
C PHE A 271 4.87 1.43 2.64
N VAL A 272 4.22 1.89 1.56
CA VAL A 272 4.34 1.26 0.23
C VAL A 272 5.82 1.14 -0.19
N LYS A 273 6.65 2.09 0.23
CA LYS A 273 8.10 2.10 -0.05
C LYS A 273 8.95 1.61 1.13
N ALA A 274 8.38 0.94 2.14
CA ALA A 274 9.15 0.46 3.28
C ALA A 274 9.95 -0.80 2.93
N ARG A 275 11.23 -0.83 3.29
CA ARG A 275 12.12 -1.99 3.11
C ARG A 275 13.05 -2.16 4.32
N PRO A 276 12.91 -3.24 5.10
CA PRO A 276 13.89 -3.57 6.13
C PRO A 276 15.21 -4.04 5.51
N MET A 277 16.34 -3.68 6.14
CA MET A 277 17.70 -3.83 5.60
C MET A 277 18.61 -4.69 6.48
N THR A 278 18.05 -5.67 7.17
CA THR A 278 18.84 -6.60 7.98
C THR A 278 19.40 -7.70 7.08
N PRO A 279 20.64 -8.20 7.30
CA PRO A 279 21.17 -9.34 6.54
C PRO A 279 20.31 -10.60 6.69
N GLU A 280 19.70 -10.78 7.86
CA GLU A 280 18.83 -11.92 8.15
C GLU A 280 17.42 -11.72 7.58
N GLN A 281 17.14 -12.40 6.46
CA GLN A 281 15.87 -12.25 5.75
C GLN A 281 14.65 -12.75 6.53
N SER A 282 14.80 -13.73 7.44
CA SER A 282 13.71 -14.20 8.32
C SER A 282 13.17 -13.07 9.19
N VAL A 283 14.04 -12.25 9.77
CA VAL A 283 13.66 -11.11 10.62
C VAL A 283 12.95 -10.03 9.81
N ASN A 284 13.45 -9.74 8.61
CA ASN A 284 12.81 -8.81 7.68
C ASN A 284 11.40 -9.28 7.29
N ASN A 285 11.25 -10.57 7.00
CA ASN A 285 9.98 -11.17 6.60
C ASN A 285 8.96 -11.18 7.76
N ASP A 286 9.38 -11.46 9.00
CA ASP A 286 8.52 -11.39 10.19
C ASP A 286 7.96 -9.98 10.39
N LEU A 287 8.83 -8.96 10.36
CA LEU A 287 8.41 -7.57 10.48
C LEU A 287 7.41 -7.20 9.38
N MET A 288 7.73 -7.51 8.12
CA MET A 288 6.85 -7.14 7.00
C MET A 288 5.53 -7.91 7.05
N ALA A 289 5.51 -9.18 7.48
CA ALA A 289 4.28 -9.94 7.63
C ALA A 289 3.33 -9.30 8.65
N ARG A 290 3.85 -8.75 9.76
CA ARG A 290 3.07 -8.02 10.77
C ARG A 290 2.51 -6.70 10.26
N LEU A 291 3.28 -6.00 9.40
CA LEU A 291 2.91 -4.68 8.88
C LEU A 291 2.08 -4.75 7.59
N GLN A 292 2.13 -5.85 6.83
CA GLN A 292 1.45 -6.01 5.54
C GLN A 292 -0.07 -5.75 5.62
N PRO A 293 -0.81 -6.21 6.64
CA PRO A 293 -2.25 -5.92 6.77
C PRO A 293 -2.56 -4.43 6.95
N PHE A 294 -1.60 -3.66 7.50
CA PHE A 294 -1.71 -2.21 7.59
C PHE A 294 -1.38 -1.54 6.25
N VAL A 295 -0.40 -1.99 5.48
CA VAL A 295 -0.06 -1.34 4.20
C VAL A 295 -1.11 -1.63 3.13
N TYR A 296 -1.39 -2.92 2.90
CA TYR A 296 -2.23 -3.39 1.79
C TYR A 296 -3.50 -4.04 2.32
N ARG A 297 -4.61 -3.29 2.30
CA ARG A 297 -5.91 -3.77 2.78
C ARG A 297 -6.43 -4.90 1.90
N ARG A 298 -6.85 -6.00 2.51
CA ARG A 298 -7.55 -7.09 1.80
C ARG A 298 -8.88 -6.62 1.19
N TYR A 299 -9.57 -5.70 1.86
CA TYR A 299 -10.79 -5.05 1.39
C TYR A 299 -10.56 -3.55 1.28
N VAL A 300 -10.60 -3.04 0.05
CA VAL A 300 -10.62 -1.60 -0.20
C VAL A 300 -12.07 -1.17 -0.19
N ASP A 301 -12.45 -0.60 0.95
CA ASP A 301 -13.74 0.04 1.11
C ASP A 301 -13.67 1.49 0.60
N TYR A 302 -14.83 2.14 0.54
CA TYR A 302 -14.89 3.53 0.09
C TYR A 302 -14.01 4.49 0.92
N SER A 303 -13.77 4.18 2.20
CA SER A 303 -12.93 5.04 3.05
C SER A 303 -11.48 5.13 2.54
N ALA A 304 -10.95 4.07 1.94
CA ALA A 304 -9.64 4.09 1.32
C ALA A 304 -9.60 5.01 0.08
N ILE A 305 -10.64 4.96 -0.76
CA ILE A 305 -10.76 5.84 -1.94
C ILE A 305 -10.89 7.31 -1.52
N GLU A 306 -11.71 7.60 -0.52
CA GLU A 306 -11.87 8.95 0.02
C GLU A 306 -10.57 9.46 0.64
N SER A 307 -9.83 8.62 1.34
CA SER A 307 -8.52 8.99 1.90
C SER A 307 -7.53 9.39 0.80
N LEU A 308 -7.57 8.71 -0.35
CA LEU A 308 -6.82 9.10 -1.54
C LEU A 308 -7.32 10.43 -2.11
N ARG A 309 -8.64 10.67 -2.16
CA ARG A 309 -9.19 11.99 -2.56
C ARG A 309 -8.72 13.11 -1.64
N ASP A 310 -8.69 12.89 -0.33
CA ASP A 310 -8.22 13.85 0.66
C ASP A 310 -6.73 14.15 0.49
N MET A 311 -5.91 13.11 0.27
CA MET A 311 -4.49 13.29 -0.05
C MET A 311 -4.28 14.06 -1.36
N LYS A 312 -5.02 13.72 -2.42
CA LYS A 312 -5.02 14.47 -3.70
C LYS A 312 -5.41 15.94 -3.50
N ALA A 313 -6.43 16.20 -2.67
CA ALA A 313 -6.88 17.55 -2.35
C ALA A 313 -5.85 18.36 -1.53
N LEU A 314 -5.08 17.70 -0.65
CA LEU A 314 -3.98 18.31 0.08
C LEU A 314 -2.83 18.68 -0.87
N ILE A 315 -2.45 17.78 -1.78
CA ILE A 315 -1.43 18.06 -2.81
C ILE A 315 -1.83 19.29 -3.64
N ASN A 316 -3.05 19.30 -4.18
CA ASN A 316 -3.56 20.45 -4.96
C ASN A 316 -3.60 21.77 -4.16
N ARG A 317 -3.95 21.73 -2.87
CA ARG A 317 -3.95 22.91 -1.99
C ARG A 317 -2.54 23.43 -1.75
N GLU A 318 -1.57 22.53 -1.54
CA GLU A 318 -0.18 22.89 -1.31
C GLU A 318 0.44 23.57 -2.54
N VAL A 319 0.18 23.04 -3.74
CA VAL A 319 0.59 23.62 -5.02
C VAL A 319 0.08 25.07 -5.15
N ARG A 320 -1.23 25.28 -4.97
CA ARG A 320 -1.87 26.61 -5.07
C ARG A 320 -1.35 27.59 -4.03
N ARG A 321 -1.15 27.16 -2.78
CA ARG A 321 -0.76 28.04 -1.67
C ARG A 321 0.68 28.54 -1.80
N ARG A 322 1.59 27.71 -2.29
CA ARG A 322 3.04 28.02 -2.29
C ARG A 322 3.54 28.63 -3.61
N GLY A 323 2.76 28.62 -4.68
CA GLY A 323 3.19 29.15 -5.99
C GLY A 323 4.45 28.46 -6.52
N VAL A 324 4.60 27.16 -6.26
CA VAL A 324 5.82 26.37 -6.49
C VAL A 324 6.00 25.91 -7.95
N ASN A 325 5.67 26.74 -8.93
CA ASN A 325 5.78 26.40 -10.36
C ASN A 325 7.23 26.05 -10.78
N GLU A 326 8.20 26.72 -10.17
CA GLU A 326 9.63 26.47 -10.40
C GLU A 326 10.14 25.21 -9.68
N ASN A 327 9.30 24.51 -8.90
CA ASN A 327 9.69 23.28 -8.21
C ASN A 327 9.29 22.05 -9.04
N ILE A 328 10.26 21.25 -9.46
CA ILE A 328 10.02 20.07 -10.32
C ILE A 328 9.40 18.87 -9.58
N LYS A 329 9.45 18.86 -8.24
CA LYS A 329 8.82 17.81 -7.43
C LYS A 329 7.42 18.20 -6.98
N LEU A 330 7.26 19.44 -6.52
CA LEU A 330 6.04 19.95 -5.86
C LEU A 330 5.14 20.76 -6.79
N GLY A 331 5.65 21.24 -7.93
CA GLY A 331 4.86 21.97 -8.90
C GLY A 331 3.83 21.09 -9.61
N PRO A 332 2.87 21.69 -10.33
CA PRO A 332 1.91 20.96 -11.16
C PRO A 332 2.62 20.05 -12.16
N GLY A 333 2.17 18.81 -12.31
CA GLY A 333 2.81 17.82 -13.18
C GLY A 333 4.18 17.34 -12.69
N GLY A 334 4.54 17.64 -11.45
CA GLY A 334 5.85 17.29 -10.88
C GLY A 334 5.94 15.84 -10.43
N ILE A 335 7.13 15.46 -9.95
CA ILE A 335 7.44 14.07 -9.59
C ILE A 335 6.48 13.51 -8.52
N ARG A 336 6.04 14.34 -7.57
CA ARG A 336 5.09 13.90 -6.53
C ARG A 336 3.74 13.48 -7.11
N GLU A 337 3.27 14.13 -8.18
CA GLU A 337 2.02 13.75 -8.83
C GLU A 337 2.15 12.38 -9.53
N VAL A 338 3.31 12.09 -10.16
CA VAL A 338 3.59 10.74 -10.70
C VAL A 338 3.62 9.68 -9.60
N GLU A 339 4.37 9.95 -8.51
CA GLU A 339 4.42 9.05 -7.34
C GLU A 339 3.00 8.78 -6.80
N PHE A 340 2.16 9.80 -6.74
CA PHE A 340 0.79 9.69 -6.25
C PHE A 340 -0.10 8.84 -7.17
N ILE A 341 -0.01 9.02 -8.49
CA ILE A 341 -0.77 8.21 -9.47
C ILE A 341 -0.46 6.73 -9.30
N VAL A 342 0.83 6.38 -9.26
CA VAL A 342 1.27 4.98 -9.15
C VAL A 342 0.88 4.39 -7.79
N GLN A 343 1.21 5.07 -6.69
CA GLN A 343 0.96 4.55 -5.34
C GLN A 343 -0.54 4.50 -4.99
N ALA A 344 -1.39 5.34 -5.59
CA ALA A 344 -2.84 5.23 -5.43
C ALA A 344 -3.34 3.87 -5.94
N VAL A 345 -2.86 3.39 -7.10
CA VAL A 345 -3.23 2.06 -7.62
C VAL A 345 -2.70 0.95 -6.71
N GLN A 346 -1.48 1.09 -6.19
CA GLN A 346 -0.92 0.11 -5.24
C GLN A 346 -1.75 0.02 -3.94
N LEU A 347 -2.21 1.14 -3.41
CA LEU A 347 -3.04 1.14 -2.20
C LEU A 347 -4.45 0.57 -2.45
N ILE A 348 -5.02 0.80 -3.63
CA ILE A 348 -6.35 0.29 -4.01
C ILE A 348 -6.31 -1.22 -4.34
N ASN A 349 -5.24 -1.68 -5.00
CA ASN A 349 -5.23 -3.02 -5.59
C ASN A 349 -4.17 -3.95 -5.00
N GLY A 350 -3.17 -3.43 -4.29
CA GLY A 350 -2.04 -4.23 -3.77
C GLY A 350 -2.41 -5.28 -2.74
N GLY A 351 -3.60 -5.18 -2.10
CA GLY A 351 -4.12 -6.25 -1.25
C GLY A 351 -4.66 -7.45 -2.02
N ARG A 352 -5.01 -7.28 -3.31
CA ARG A 352 -5.55 -8.32 -4.21
C ARG A 352 -4.52 -8.78 -5.23
N ASP A 353 -3.68 -7.88 -5.73
CA ASP A 353 -2.58 -8.18 -6.65
C ASP A 353 -1.23 -7.93 -5.96
N ARG A 354 -0.53 -9.03 -5.62
CA ARG A 354 0.78 -8.97 -4.97
C ARG A 354 1.86 -8.33 -5.84
N ARG A 355 1.71 -8.31 -7.17
CA ARG A 355 2.69 -7.67 -8.08
C ARG A 355 2.76 -6.16 -7.84
N LEU A 356 1.68 -5.56 -7.35
CA LEU A 356 1.62 -4.14 -6.97
C LEU A 356 2.23 -3.85 -5.59
N GLN A 357 2.74 -4.85 -4.88
CA GLN A 357 3.47 -4.65 -3.62
C GLN A 357 4.96 -4.36 -3.84
N GLU A 358 5.41 -4.31 -5.11
CA GLU A 358 6.73 -3.80 -5.46
C GLU A 358 6.87 -2.33 -5.06
N SER A 359 8.01 -1.97 -4.48
CA SER A 359 8.26 -0.63 -3.94
C SER A 359 8.79 0.35 -5.00
N ASN A 360 9.52 -0.17 -5.99
CA ASN A 360 10.16 0.64 -7.03
C ASN A 360 9.14 1.14 -8.07
N LEU A 361 9.07 2.45 -8.28
CA LEU A 361 8.06 3.09 -9.11
C LEU A 361 8.12 2.65 -10.57
N LEU A 362 9.32 2.55 -11.16
CA LEU A 362 9.49 2.15 -12.56
C LEU A 362 9.08 0.68 -12.77
N SER A 363 9.42 -0.20 -11.82
CA SER A 363 8.96 -1.59 -11.83
C SER A 363 7.43 -1.68 -11.73
N VAL A 364 6.81 -0.87 -10.86
CA VAL A 364 5.35 -0.86 -10.71
C VAL A 364 4.67 -0.34 -11.98
N LEU A 365 5.21 0.68 -12.66
CA LEU A 365 4.67 1.15 -13.93
C LEU A 365 4.56 0.01 -14.97
N GLY A 366 5.55 -0.89 -15.04
CA GLY A 366 5.48 -2.10 -15.86
C GLY A 366 4.29 -3.00 -15.48
N VAL A 367 4.10 -3.23 -14.18
CA VAL A 367 2.95 -4.01 -13.66
C VAL A 367 1.61 -3.34 -13.97
N LEU A 368 1.53 -2.00 -13.97
CA LEU A 368 0.31 -1.27 -14.31
C LEU A 368 -0.12 -1.48 -15.76
N SER A 369 0.85 -1.58 -16.67
CA SER A 369 0.61 -1.92 -18.07
C SER A 369 0.14 -3.38 -18.23
N ASP A 370 0.86 -4.33 -17.62
CA ASP A 370 0.58 -5.77 -17.74
C ASP A 370 -0.75 -6.19 -17.08
N GLY A 371 -1.18 -5.45 -16.06
CA GLY A 371 -2.42 -5.69 -15.33
C GLY A 371 -3.63 -4.93 -15.89
N GLU A 372 -3.50 -4.23 -17.02
CA GLU A 372 -4.55 -3.40 -17.64
C GLU A 372 -5.14 -2.33 -16.69
N TYR A 373 -4.38 -1.89 -15.68
CA TYR A 373 -4.79 -0.82 -14.77
C TYR A 373 -4.78 0.54 -15.46
N TYR A 374 -3.87 0.72 -16.42
CA TYR A 374 -3.80 1.87 -17.30
C TYR A 374 -3.50 1.46 -18.74
N PRO A 375 -3.93 2.24 -19.74
CA PRO A 375 -3.48 2.07 -21.12
C PRO A 375 -1.96 2.17 -21.24
N GLN A 376 -1.37 1.40 -22.14
CA GLN A 376 0.07 1.40 -22.39
C GLN A 376 0.62 2.81 -22.74
N SER A 377 -0.17 3.64 -23.43
CA SER A 377 0.18 5.03 -23.72
C SER A 377 0.34 5.88 -22.46
N THR A 378 -0.60 5.75 -21.51
CA THR A 378 -0.53 6.44 -20.21
C THR A 378 0.71 6.02 -19.42
N VAL A 379 1.03 4.72 -19.40
CA VAL A 379 2.22 4.22 -18.72
C VAL A 379 3.49 4.77 -19.37
N ALA A 380 3.57 4.77 -20.71
CA ALA A 380 4.71 5.31 -21.43
C ALA A 380 4.92 6.81 -21.19
N GLU A 381 3.83 7.60 -21.16
CA GLU A 381 3.88 9.04 -20.85
C GLU A 381 4.37 9.29 -19.41
N LEU A 382 3.84 8.56 -18.43
CA LEU A 382 4.26 8.67 -17.02
C LEU A 382 5.72 8.25 -16.82
N GLU A 383 6.15 7.19 -17.49
CA GLU A 383 7.54 6.72 -17.45
C GLU A 383 8.50 7.76 -18.04
N ALA A 384 8.19 8.27 -19.23
CA ALA A 384 9.00 9.29 -19.90
C ALA A 384 9.11 10.56 -19.04
N ALA A 385 7.98 11.05 -18.52
CA ALA A 385 7.94 12.21 -17.64
C ALA A 385 8.74 11.98 -16.34
N TYR A 386 8.58 10.82 -15.69
CA TYR A 386 9.31 10.51 -14.46
C TYR A 386 10.82 10.47 -14.69
N ARG A 387 11.28 9.81 -15.76
CA ARG A 387 12.69 9.76 -16.14
C ARG A 387 13.25 11.15 -16.38
N PHE A 388 12.56 11.96 -17.20
CA PHE A 388 12.97 13.31 -17.50
C PHE A 388 13.09 14.18 -16.24
N LEU A 389 12.04 14.17 -15.39
CA LEU A 389 12.00 14.96 -14.16
C LEU A 389 13.07 14.51 -13.15
N ARG A 390 13.34 13.21 -13.03
CA ARG A 390 14.40 12.69 -12.14
C ARG A 390 15.80 13.06 -12.62
N ILE A 391 16.09 12.97 -13.92
CA ILE A 391 17.39 13.41 -14.47
C ILE A 391 17.55 14.91 -14.26
N LEU A 392 16.51 15.71 -14.52
CA LEU A 392 16.53 17.15 -14.25
C LEU A 392 16.78 17.45 -12.76
N GLU A 393 16.14 16.70 -11.85
CA GLU A 393 16.38 16.78 -10.41
C GLU A 393 17.85 16.50 -10.08
N HIS A 394 18.44 15.47 -10.69
CA HIS A 394 19.85 15.15 -10.51
C HIS A 394 20.77 16.26 -11.01
N ARG A 395 20.50 16.86 -12.18
CA ARG A 395 21.29 18.01 -12.67
C ARG A 395 21.22 19.21 -11.71
N ILE A 396 20.04 19.53 -11.20
CA ILE A 396 19.84 20.63 -10.26
C ILE A 396 20.55 20.36 -8.92
N GLN A 397 20.43 19.14 -8.38
CA GLN A 397 21.09 18.76 -7.12
C GLN A 397 22.61 18.68 -7.27
N GLY A 398 23.06 18.07 -8.38
CA GLY A 398 24.46 17.80 -8.71
C GLY A 398 25.29 19.06 -8.93
N LEU A 399 24.68 20.22 -9.25
CA LEU A 399 25.38 21.50 -9.31
C LEU A 399 26.22 21.75 -8.06
N ARG A 400 25.67 21.50 -6.86
CA ARG A 400 26.32 21.86 -5.58
C ARG A 400 26.13 20.83 -4.47
N ASP A 401 25.66 19.63 -4.79
CA ASP A 401 25.20 18.62 -3.83
C ASP A 401 24.22 19.21 -2.78
N LYS A 402 23.20 19.91 -3.29
CA LYS A 402 22.18 20.55 -2.46
C LYS A 402 20.86 19.83 -2.61
N GLN A 403 20.14 19.68 -1.49
CA GLN A 403 18.76 19.20 -1.48
C GLN A 403 17.82 20.29 -1.97
N THR A 404 17.81 20.51 -3.29
CA THR A 404 16.90 21.42 -3.96
C THR A 404 16.17 20.69 -5.08
N GLN A 405 14.92 21.07 -5.28
CA GLN A 405 14.10 20.68 -6.43
C GLN A 405 13.55 21.93 -7.14
N THR A 406 14.11 23.10 -6.84
CA THR A 406 13.71 24.37 -7.45
C THR A 406 14.70 24.68 -8.56
N ILE A 407 14.16 25.04 -9.72
CA ILE A 407 14.91 25.51 -10.88
C ILE A 407 15.81 26.69 -10.44
N PRO A 408 17.10 26.72 -10.82
CA PRO A 408 18.00 27.82 -10.47
C PRO A 408 17.45 29.17 -10.97
N PRO A 409 17.51 30.23 -10.16
CA PRO A 409 17.02 31.55 -10.56
C PRO A 409 17.99 32.29 -11.50
N ASP A 410 19.29 31.98 -11.43
CA ASP A 410 20.30 32.63 -12.25
C ASP A 410 20.46 32.00 -13.63
N SER A 411 20.76 32.83 -14.63
CA SER A 411 20.85 32.42 -16.03
C SER A 411 22.03 31.48 -16.30
N LEU A 412 23.12 31.61 -15.54
CA LEU A 412 24.31 30.77 -15.70
C LEU A 412 24.00 29.32 -15.30
N ASP A 413 23.44 29.10 -14.10
CA ASP A 413 23.06 27.76 -13.64
C ASP A 413 21.96 27.16 -14.51
N ARG A 414 21.00 27.95 -15.00
CA ARG A 414 20.02 27.47 -16.00
C ARG A 414 20.70 26.97 -17.27
N GLN A 415 21.67 27.72 -17.81
CA GLN A 415 22.41 27.31 -18.99
C GLN A 415 23.25 26.04 -18.72
N ARG A 416 23.83 25.90 -17.53
CA ARG A 416 24.57 24.69 -17.13
C ARG A 416 23.66 23.47 -17.02
N VAL A 417 22.48 23.62 -16.42
CA VAL A 417 21.47 22.56 -16.36
C VAL A 417 20.98 22.19 -17.75
N ALA A 418 20.69 23.17 -18.62
CA ALA A 418 20.31 22.93 -20.01
C ALA A 418 21.38 22.13 -20.77
N ALA A 419 22.63 22.58 -20.72
CA ALA A 419 23.76 21.90 -21.36
C ALA A 419 23.90 20.45 -20.85
N SER A 420 23.85 20.25 -19.53
CA SER A 420 23.97 18.92 -18.92
C SER A 420 22.78 17.98 -19.13
N MET A 421 21.64 18.52 -19.57
CA MET A 421 20.49 17.77 -20.09
C MET A 421 20.57 17.52 -21.61
N GLY A 422 21.59 18.05 -22.30
CA GLY A 422 21.78 17.93 -23.74
C GLY A 422 21.07 19.00 -24.59
N TYR A 423 20.62 20.09 -23.99
CA TYR A 423 19.93 21.19 -24.67
C TYR A 423 20.87 22.38 -24.91
N GLY A 424 20.65 23.09 -26.02
CA GLY A 424 21.47 24.26 -26.39
C GLY A 424 21.20 25.50 -25.53
N CYS A 425 19.97 25.67 -25.06
CA CYS A 425 19.57 26.77 -24.19
C CYS A 425 18.49 26.32 -23.18
N TRP A 426 18.26 27.17 -22.18
CA TRP A 426 17.24 26.93 -21.16
C TRP A 426 15.82 26.88 -21.73
N ASP A 427 15.50 27.71 -22.71
CA ASP A 427 14.13 27.82 -23.24
C ASP A 427 13.68 26.51 -23.92
N ASP A 428 14.59 25.83 -24.63
CA ASP A 428 14.31 24.51 -25.23
C ASP A 428 14.05 23.44 -24.16
N LEU A 429 14.84 23.45 -23.08
CA LEU A 429 14.64 22.53 -21.95
C LEU A 429 13.32 22.83 -21.23
N GLN A 430 12.98 24.10 -21.04
CA GLN A 430 11.74 24.53 -20.40
C GLN A 430 10.51 24.07 -21.20
N ALA A 431 10.55 24.21 -22.53
CA ALA A 431 9.46 23.74 -23.39
C ALA A 431 9.21 22.23 -23.24
N GLN A 432 10.27 21.42 -23.16
CA GLN A 432 10.15 19.97 -22.94
C GLN A 432 9.66 19.63 -21.52
N LEU A 433 10.12 20.39 -20.51
CA LEU A 433 9.61 20.26 -19.14
C LEU A 433 8.10 20.51 -19.07
N ASP A 434 7.61 21.53 -19.78
CA ASP A 434 6.19 21.89 -19.78
C ASP A 434 5.32 20.82 -20.45
N VAL A 435 5.81 20.16 -21.51
CA VAL A 435 5.13 19.01 -22.14
C VAL A 435 4.94 17.88 -21.13
N HIS A 436 6.02 17.42 -20.49
CA HIS A 436 5.94 16.34 -19.52
C HIS A 436 5.06 16.69 -18.31
N ARG A 437 5.13 17.93 -17.82
CA ARG A 437 4.25 18.39 -16.73
C ARG A 437 2.78 18.40 -17.14
N ALA A 438 2.46 18.81 -18.36
CA ALA A 438 1.09 18.82 -18.85
C ALA A 438 0.51 17.40 -18.95
N GLU A 439 1.29 16.43 -19.44
CA GLU A 439 0.91 15.01 -19.50
C GLU A 439 0.61 14.45 -18.11
N VAL A 440 1.55 14.59 -17.17
CA VAL A 440 1.37 14.14 -15.78
C VAL A 440 0.16 14.80 -15.15
N ARG A 441 -0.01 16.12 -15.38
CA ARG A 441 -1.14 16.86 -14.81
C ARG A 441 -2.48 16.34 -15.31
N GLY A 442 -2.57 16.04 -16.60
CA GLY A 442 -3.77 15.44 -17.21
C GLY A 442 -4.15 14.12 -16.53
N HIS A 443 -3.19 13.21 -16.37
CA HIS A 443 -3.42 11.93 -15.69
C HIS A 443 -3.76 12.10 -14.22
N PHE A 444 -3.08 13.02 -13.52
CA PHE A 444 -3.35 13.32 -12.13
C PHE A 444 -4.77 13.87 -11.92
N ASP A 445 -5.28 14.69 -12.85
CA ASP A 445 -6.62 15.25 -12.75
C ASP A 445 -7.71 14.18 -12.95
N LEU A 446 -7.50 13.23 -13.87
CA LEU A 446 -8.38 12.07 -14.10
C LEU A 446 -8.40 11.07 -12.93
N LEU A 447 -7.31 10.99 -12.17
CA LEU A 447 -7.19 10.05 -11.04
C LEU A 447 -8.23 10.33 -9.96
N ILE A 448 -9.19 9.41 -9.77
CA ILE A 448 -10.22 9.52 -8.72
C ILE A 448 -11.03 10.83 -8.88
N SER A 449 -11.41 11.16 -10.12
CA SER A 449 -12.40 12.21 -10.38
C SER A 449 -13.75 11.81 -9.75
N LYS A 450 -14.44 12.78 -9.12
CA LYS A 450 -15.85 12.60 -8.77
C LYS A 450 -16.60 12.33 -10.07
N ASP A 451 -17.47 11.32 -10.09
CA ASP A 451 -18.50 11.28 -11.12
C ASP A 451 -19.16 12.66 -11.16
N SER A 452 -19.09 13.30 -12.33
CA SER A 452 -19.52 14.68 -12.59
C SER A 452 -21.01 14.91 -12.29
N SER A 453 -21.75 13.86 -11.92
CA SER A 453 -23.13 13.91 -11.40
C SER A 453 -23.22 14.50 -9.98
N ALA A 454 -22.16 14.45 -9.17
CA ALA A 454 -22.21 14.90 -7.77
C ALA A 454 -21.94 16.41 -7.57
N GLN A 455 -21.31 17.09 -8.53
CA GLN A 455 -20.94 18.51 -8.40
C GLN A 455 -22.07 19.49 -8.71
N SER A 456 -23.20 19.03 -9.26
CA SER A 456 -24.37 19.88 -9.49
C SER A 456 -25.17 20.19 -8.22
N ARG A 457 -24.85 19.58 -7.06
CA ARG A 457 -25.63 19.77 -5.81
C ARG A 457 -24.91 20.55 -4.70
N SER A 458 -23.67 21.03 -4.91
CA SER A 458 -23.00 21.90 -3.92
C SER A 458 -23.28 23.40 -4.11
N GLY A 459 -24.41 23.74 -4.75
CA GLY A 459 -25.02 25.06 -4.64
C GLY A 459 -25.89 25.10 -3.39
N THR A 460 -25.59 26.02 -2.49
CA THR A 460 -26.31 26.34 -1.25
C THR A 460 -27.82 26.51 -1.50
N THR A 461 -28.52 25.38 -1.53
CA THR A 461 -29.98 25.30 -1.49
C THR A 461 -30.25 24.41 -0.28
N CYS A 462 -30.75 25.01 0.80
CA CYS A 462 -31.11 24.25 1.99
C CYS A 462 -32.26 23.31 1.59
N SER A 463 -31.97 22.03 1.35
CA SER A 463 -33.03 21.04 1.11
C SER A 463 -33.94 21.04 2.33
N ASN A 464 -35.26 20.94 2.10
CA ASN A 464 -36.25 20.82 3.18
C ASN A 464 -35.91 19.65 4.12
N MET A 465 -35.31 18.57 3.61
CA MET A 465 -34.87 17.45 4.45
C MET A 465 -33.62 17.77 5.27
N ALA A 466 -32.77 18.70 4.83
CA ALA A 466 -31.68 19.21 5.67
C ALA A 466 -32.21 20.04 6.85
N LEU A 467 -33.32 20.78 6.69
CA LEU A 467 -33.99 21.47 7.81
C LEU A 467 -34.58 20.47 8.81
N VAL A 468 -35.21 19.39 8.31
CA VAL A 468 -35.76 18.31 9.13
C VAL A 468 -34.65 17.58 9.90
N TRP A 469 -33.57 17.17 9.23
CA TRP A 469 -32.44 16.53 9.89
C TRP A 469 -31.80 17.45 10.92
N ASN A 470 -31.44 18.68 10.53
CA ASN A 470 -30.73 19.62 11.41
C ASN A 470 -31.60 20.20 12.53
N ARG A 471 -32.93 20.05 12.44
CA ARG A 471 -33.91 20.58 13.38
C ARG A 471 -33.71 22.09 13.63
N THR A 472 -33.50 22.84 12.55
CA THR A 472 -33.22 24.29 12.61
C THR A 472 -34.49 25.16 12.68
N GLN A 473 -35.68 24.55 12.78
CA GLN A 473 -36.98 25.21 12.82
C GLN A 473 -37.84 24.61 13.95
N SER A 474 -38.96 25.25 14.28
CA SER A 474 -39.92 24.70 15.25
C SER A 474 -40.53 23.38 14.77
N ASP A 475 -40.88 22.50 15.70
CA ASP A 475 -41.47 21.19 15.40
C ASP A 475 -42.73 21.31 14.53
N ASP A 476 -43.58 22.30 14.80
CA ASP A 476 -44.78 22.57 13.97
C ASP A 476 -44.40 22.84 12.51
N ARG A 477 -43.34 23.61 12.26
CA ARG A 477 -42.88 23.93 10.92
C ARG A 477 -42.22 22.74 10.22
N LEU A 478 -41.52 21.88 10.98
CA LEU A 478 -40.94 20.65 10.43
C LEU A 478 -42.02 19.61 10.07
N VAL A 479 -43.08 19.52 10.88
CA VAL A 479 -44.26 18.69 10.57
C VAL A 479 -44.95 19.20 9.30
N GLU A 480 -45.12 20.51 9.13
CA GLU A 480 -45.65 21.10 7.88
C GLU A 480 -44.82 20.71 6.65
N ILE A 481 -43.49 20.71 6.76
CA ILE A 481 -42.58 20.30 5.69
C ILE A 481 -42.80 18.82 5.31
N LEU A 482 -42.93 17.93 6.29
CA LEU A 482 -43.15 16.50 6.06
C LEU A 482 -44.55 16.22 5.50
N LEU A 483 -45.58 16.92 5.98
CA LEU A 483 -46.94 16.85 5.44
C LEU A 483 -46.98 17.25 3.96
N ALA A 484 -46.21 18.27 3.56
CA ALA A 484 -46.10 18.70 2.17
C ALA A 484 -45.45 17.65 1.24
N GLN A 485 -44.73 16.66 1.81
CA GLN A 485 -44.17 15.51 1.07
C GLN A 485 -45.12 14.30 1.06
N GLY A 486 -46.32 14.41 1.62
CA GLY A 486 -47.30 13.31 1.65
C GLY A 486 -47.22 12.41 2.89
N VAL A 487 -46.37 12.72 3.87
CA VAL A 487 -46.24 11.96 5.12
C VAL A 487 -47.44 12.24 6.03
N SER A 488 -48.00 11.22 6.68
CA SER A 488 -49.10 11.42 7.64
C SER A 488 -48.65 12.24 8.86
N LYS A 489 -49.57 12.94 9.52
CA LYS A 489 -49.23 13.74 10.72
C LYS A 489 -48.62 12.88 11.84
N ALA A 490 -49.12 11.65 12.02
CA ALA A 490 -48.61 10.73 13.03
C ALA A 490 -47.17 10.28 12.70
N ASP A 491 -46.91 9.91 11.44
CA ASP A 491 -45.59 9.48 10.99
C ASP A 491 -44.58 10.64 11.01
N ALA A 492 -45.01 11.86 10.67
CA ALA A 492 -44.16 13.04 10.73
C ALA A 492 -43.67 13.32 12.17
N GLN A 493 -44.58 13.23 13.15
CA GLN A 493 -44.22 13.38 14.57
C GLN A 493 -43.31 12.24 15.05
N GLY A 494 -43.58 11.00 14.62
CA GLY A 494 -42.74 9.85 14.92
C GLY A 494 -41.32 9.98 14.36
N LEU A 495 -41.18 10.37 13.09
CA LEU A 495 -39.89 10.57 12.42
C LEU A 495 -39.05 11.61 13.14
N LEU A 496 -39.63 12.75 13.52
CA LEU A 496 -38.93 13.79 14.26
C LEU A 496 -38.42 13.27 15.61
N LYS A 497 -39.22 12.48 16.33
CA LYS A 497 -38.83 11.86 17.60
C LYS A 497 -37.66 10.89 17.43
N GLU A 498 -37.69 10.05 16.41
CA GLU A 498 -36.60 9.11 16.11
C GLU A 498 -35.31 9.81 15.67
N ILE A 499 -35.42 10.88 14.87
CA ILE A 499 -34.27 11.73 14.49
C ILE A 499 -33.63 12.36 15.73
N GLU A 500 -34.43 12.86 16.67
CA GLU A 500 -33.94 13.42 17.93
C GLU A 500 -33.27 12.36 18.81
N ALA A 501 -33.85 11.16 18.89
CA ALA A 501 -33.28 10.04 19.62
C ALA A 501 -31.91 9.65 19.04
N LEU A 502 -31.79 9.57 17.71
CA LEU A 502 -30.54 9.29 17.02
C LEU A 502 -29.47 10.34 17.32
N LYS A 503 -29.81 11.63 17.21
CA LYS A 503 -28.90 12.75 17.52
C LYS A 503 -28.44 12.78 18.96
N ASN A 504 -29.30 12.37 19.90
CA ASN A 504 -28.99 12.35 21.32
C ASN A 504 -28.34 11.04 21.80
N SER A 505 -28.21 10.03 20.93
CA SER A 505 -27.69 8.71 21.27
C SER A 505 -26.24 8.75 21.80
N LYS A 506 -25.94 7.84 22.74
CA LYS A 506 -24.57 7.70 23.29
C LYS A 506 -23.57 7.27 22.22
N GLN A 507 -24.03 6.51 21.24
CA GLN A 507 -23.23 6.04 20.10
C GLN A 507 -22.75 7.21 19.25
N LEU A 508 -23.64 8.15 18.88
CA LEU A 508 -23.26 9.32 18.09
C LEU A 508 -22.32 10.25 18.87
N LYS A 509 -22.60 10.50 20.16
CA LYS A 509 -21.76 11.34 21.03
C LYS A 509 -20.34 10.80 21.25
N ARG A 510 -20.12 9.49 21.09
CA ARG A 510 -18.81 8.83 21.20
C ARG A 510 -18.15 8.56 19.85
N SER A 511 -18.81 8.88 18.74
CA SER A 511 -18.29 8.64 17.40
C SER A 511 -17.24 9.68 17.02
N GLN A 512 -16.34 9.32 16.10
CA GLN A 512 -15.35 10.24 15.57
C GLN A 512 -16.03 11.38 14.79
N ALA A 513 -15.45 12.58 14.83
CA ALA A 513 -15.99 13.77 14.17
C ALA A 513 -16.30 13.54 12.67
N VAL A 514 -15.45 12.78 11.98
CA VAL A 514 -15.61 12.45 10.55
C VAL A 514 -16.86 11.59 10.28
N GLY A 515 -17.15 10.61 11.14
CA GLY A 515 -18.34 9.76 11.00
C GLY A 515 -19.64 10.54 11.19
N VAL A 516 -19.65 11.48 12.14
CA VAL A 516 -20.79 12.38 12.37
C VAL A 516 -20.99 13.31 11.18
N GLN A 517 -19.91 13.92 10.66
CA GLN A 517 -19.98 14.79 9.49
C GLN A 517 -20.54 14.07 8.24
N ARG A 518 -20.15 12.82 8.01
CA ARG A 518 -20.66 12.01 6.90
C ARG A 518 -22.12 11.64 7.09
N LEU A 519 -22.53 11.30 8.32
CA LEU A 519 -23.94 11.08 8.64
C LEU A 519 -24.75 12.36 8.34
N ASP A 520 -24.27 13.54 8.75
CA ASP A 520 -24.95 14.81 8.50
C ASP A 520 -25.12 15.13 7.00
N GLN A 521 -24.21 14.65 6.16
CA GLN A 521 -24.32 14.75 4.70
C GLN A 521 -25.31 13.71 4.12
N LEU A 522 -25.36 12.51 4.69
CA LEU A 522 -26.15 11.38 4.17
C LEU A 522 -27.64 11.55 4.48
N MET A 523 -27.93 12.00 5.70
CA MET A 523 -29.28 11.99 6.26
C MET A 523 -30.30 12.78 5.43
N PRO A 524 -30.00 13.97 4.88
CA PRO A 524 -30.95 14.66 4.00
C PRO A 524 -31.38 13.80 2.81
N SER A 525 -30.44 13.19 2.08
CA SER A 525 -30.73 12.33 0.94
C SER A 525 -31.46 11.05 1.34
N LEU A 526 -31.08 10.44 2.47
CA LEU A 526 -31.77 9.26 3.01
C LEU A 526 -33.23 9.61 3.34
N LEU A 527 -33.47 10.73 4.03
CA LEU A 527 -34.81 11.18 4.39
C LEU A 527 -35.65 11.48 3.15
N GLU A 528 -35.08 12.08 2.09
CA GLU A 528 -35.78 12.30 0.82
C GLU A 528 -36.33 10.99 0.24
N HIS A 529 -35.55 9.90 0.30
CA HIS A 529 -36.00 8.59 -0.17
C HIS A 529 -37.01 7.95 0.78
N VAL A 530 -36.83 8.08 2.09
CA VAL A 530 -37.72 7.51 3.12
C VAL A 530 -39.10 8.15 3.08
N VAL A 531 -39.20 9.47 2.94
CA VAL A 531 -40.49 10.17 2.91
C VAL A 531 -41.26 9.98 1.60
N ALA A 532 -40.57 9.56 0.53
CA ALA A 532 -41.20 9.22 -0.74
C ALA A 532 -41.84 7.81 -0.74
N GLY A 533 -41.59 6.99 0.28
CA GLY A 533 -42.17 5.65 0.45
C GLY A 533 -43.61 5.67 0.98
N GLU A 534 -44.22 4.49 1.03
CA GLU A 534 -45.59 4.29 1.54
C GLU A 534 -45.65 4.28 3.08
N SER A 535 -44.59 3.84 3.76
CA SER A 535 -44.55 3.72 5.23
C SER A 535 -43.29 4.38 5.87
N PRO A 536 -43.12 5.71 5.76
CA PRO A 536 -41.87 6.41 6.10
C PRO A 536 -41.33 6.15 7.51
N LEU A 537 -42.20 6.19 8.53
CA LEU A 537 -41.79 5.99 9.92
C LEU A 537 -41.23 4.58 10.13
N SER A 538 -41.98 3.55 9.71
CA SER A 538 -41.55 2.16 9.88
C SER A 538 -40.28 1.83 9.09
N THR A 539 -40.12 2.41 7.89
CA THR A 539 -38.92 2.24 7.07
C THR A 539 -37.70 2.88 7.74
N PHE A 540 -37.87 4.08 8.31
CA PHE A 540 -36.79 4.73 9.07
C PHE A 540 -36.39 3.93 10.31
N GLU A 541 -37.36 3.44 11.08
CA GLU A 541 -37.14 2.60 12.26
C GLU A 541 -36.34 1.34 11.93
N ARG A 542 -36.59 0.73 10.77
CA ARG A 542 -35.85 -0.44 10.27
C ARG A 542 -34.43 -0.12 9.82
N ILE A 543 -34.17 1.09 9.33
CA ILE A 543 -32.84 1.52 8.89
C ILE A 543 -31.95 1.97 10.08
N LEU A 544 -32.55 2.42 11.18
CA LEU A 544 -31.81 2.89 12.37
C LEU A 544 -30.76 1.89 12.90
N PRO A 545 -31.06 0.58 13.10
CA PRO A 545 -30.07 -0.40 13.52
C PRO A 545 -28.84 -0.46 12.62
N LEU A 546 -29.04 -0.39 11.29
CA LEU A 546 -27.95 -0.33 10.32
C LEU A 546 -27.10 0.93 10.53
N LEU A 547 -27.74 2.11 10.63
CA LEU A 547 -27.03 3.37 10.88
C LEU A 547 -26.16 3.29 12.12
N TYR A 548 -26.67 2.76 13.23
CA TYR A 548 -25.89 2.57 14.45
C TYR A 548 -24.67 1.66 14.27
N GLN A 549 -24.77 0.61 13.45
CA GLN A 549 -23.68 -0.32 13.17
C GLN A 549 -22.62 0.31 12.26
N VAL A 550 -23.03 1.11 11.27
CA VAL A 550 -22.09 1.73 10.32
C VAL A 550 -21.46 3.02 10.84
N LEU A 551 -21.96 3.63 11.92
CA LEU A 551 -21.35 4.86 12.47
C LEU A 551 -19.88 4.71 12.88
N ARG A 552 -19.47 3.51 13.29
CA ARG A 552 -18.07 3.20 13.60
C ARG A 552 -17.23 2.84 12.37
N ARG A 553 -17.88 2.60 11.24
CA ARG A 553 -17.29 2.14 9.98
C ARG A 553 -17.71 3.11 8.88
N SER A 554 -17.11 4.29 8.93
CA SER A 554 -17.49 5.45 8.10
C SER A 554 -17.44 5.19 6.60
N ALA A 555 -16.78 4.13 6.13
CA ALA A 555 -16.79 3.70 4.73
C ALA A 555 -18.20 3.43 4.18
N TYR A 556 -19.06 2.76 4.94
CA TYR A 556 -20.42 2.41 4.49
C TYR A 556 -21.32 3.65 4.36
N LEU A 557 -21.13 4.65 5.22
CA LEU A 557 -21.82 5.93 5.09
C LEU A 557 -21.46 6.61 3.76
N VAL A 558 -20.21 6.45 3.33
CA VAL A 558 -19.73 7.11 2.12
C VAL A 558 -20.15 6.35 0.87
N LEU A 559 -20.17 5.01 0.92
CA LEU A 559 -20.79 4.19 -0.12
C LEU A 559 -22.22 4.66 -0.41
N LEU A 560 -23.03 4.86 0.64
CA LEU A 560 -24.40 5.34 0.51
C LEU A 560 -24.50 6.80 0.05
N LEU A 561 -23.54 7.64 0.44
CA LEU A 561 -23.48 9.04 -0.01
C LEU A 561 -23.20 9.17 -1.51
N GLU A 562 -22.30 8.33 -2.02
CA GLU A 562 -21.78 8.48 -3.38
C GLU A 562 -22.53 7.59 -4.37
N ASN A 563 -23.29 6.63 -3.87
CA ASN A 563 -24.15 5.77 -4.68
C ASN A 563 -25.63 5.97 -4.32
N GLU A 564 -26.26 6.95 -4.98
CA GLU A 564 -27.69 7.26 -4.82
C GLU A 564 -28.58 6.06 -5.19
N VAL A 565 -28.14 5.20 -6.12
CA VAL A 565 -28.85 3.97 -6.49
C VAL A 565 -28.85 2.97 -5.33
N ALA A 566 -27.70 2.75 -4.70
CA ALA A 566 -27.60 1.88 -3.52
C ALA A 566 -28.43 2.42 -2.34
N LEU A 567 -28.42 3.73 -2.12
CA LEU A 567 -29.24 4.38 -1.09
C LEU A 567 -30.74 4.18 -1.36
N LYS A 568 -31.17 4.33 -2.61
CA LYS A 568 -32.55 4.06 -3.02
C LYS A 568 -32.93 2.60 -2.80
N HIS A 569 -32.08 1.66 -3.22
CA HIS A 569 -32.34 0.23 -3.00
C HIS A 569 -32.39 -0.13 -1.52
N LEU A 570 -31.52 0.46 -0.69
CA LEU A 570 -31.56 0.27 0.76
C LEU A 570 -32.94 0.64 1.32
N VAL A 571 -33.47 1.80 0.95
CA VAL A 571 -34.78 2.27 1.43
C VAL A 571 -35.89 1.34 0.94
N VAL A 572 -35.92 1.02 -0.35
CA VAL A 572 -36.95 0.15 -0.95
C VAL A 572 -36.97 -1.24 -0.30
N LEU A 573 -35.79 -1.84 -0.07
CA LEU A 573 -35.68 -3.17 0.52
C LEU A 573 -36.07 -3.18 2.01
N CYS A 574 -35.67 -2.16 2.77
CA CYS A 574 -36.04 -2.02 4.17
C CYS A 574 -37.53 -1.72 4.35
N GLU A 575 -38.15 -0.99 3.42
CA GLU A 575 -39.59 -0.77 3.39
C GLU A 575 -40.35 -2.08 3.12
N ALA A 576 -39.88 -2.86 2.16
CA ALA A 576 -40.55 -4.09 1.76
C ALA A 576 -40.37 -5.25 2.75
N SER A 577 -39.22 -5.35 3.44
CA SER A 577 -38.93 -6.50 4.32
C SER A 577 -38.17 -6.13 5.61
N PRO A 578 -38.74 -6.37 6.80
CA PRO A 578 -38.03 -6.20 8.06
C PRO A 578 -36.86 -7.19 8.19
N TRP A 579 -36.98 -8.39 7.60
CA TRP A 579 -35.91 -9.38 7.62
C TRP A 579 -34.68 -8.92 6.84
N ILE A 580 -34.87 -8.25 5.68
CA ILE A 580 -33.75 -7.69 4.91
C ILE A 580 -33.06 -6.57 5.70
N ALA A 581 -33.83 -5.70 6.35
CA ALA A 581 -33.29 -4.65 7.21
C ALA A 581 -32.42 -5.22 8.35
N ASP A 582 -32.90 -6.27 9.03
CA ASP A 582 -32.15 -6.96 10.07
C ASP A 582 -30.87 -7.63 9.53
N GLN A 583 -30.91 -8.22 8.33
CA GLN A 583 -29.71 -8.79 7.70
C GLN A 583 -28.67 -7.73 7.40
N LEU A 584 -29.05 -6.62 6.75
CA LEU A 584 -28.15 -5.51 6.43
C LEU A 584 -27.56 -4.89 7.70
N ALA A 585 -28.36 -4.72 8.75
CA ALA A 585 -27.90 -4.19 10.04
C ALA A 585 -26.87 -5.11 10.70
N ASN A 586 -27.12 -6.42 10.72
CA ASN A 586 -26.19 -7.38 11.32
C ASN A 586 -24.93 -7.58 10.47
N GLN A 587 -25.00 -7.34 9.15
CA GLN A 587 -23.93 -7.57 8.20
C GLN A 587 -23.81 -6.43 7.17
N PRO A 588 -23.28 -5.25 7.57
CA PRO A 588 -23.23 -4.08 6.70
C PRO A 588 -22.41 -4.26 5.41
N LEU A 589 -21.55 -5.27 5.34
CA LEU A 589 -20.80 -5.62 4.12
C LEU A 589 -21.70 -5.94 2.92
N LEU A 590 -22.95 -6.35 3.18
CA LEU A 590 -23.93 -6.64 2.14
C LEU A 590 -24.43 -5.38 1.41
N LEU A 591 -24.09 -4.18 1.90
CA LEU A 591 -24.38 -2.94 1.18
C LEU A 591 -23.69 -2.87 -0.19
N ASP A 592 -22.58 -3.59 -0.38
CA ASP A 592 -21.88 -3.67 -1.67
C ASP A 592 -22.77 -4.31 -2.75
N GLU A 593 -23.67 -5.23 -2.38
CA GLU A 593 -24.61 -5.86 -3.30
C GLU A 593 -25.66 -4.88 -3.84
N LEU A 594 -25.88 -3.75 -3.15
CA LEU A 594 -26.90 -2.76 -3.53
C LEU A 594 -26.44 -1.81 -4.64
N ILE A 595 -25.15 -1.82 -4.97
CA ILE A 595 -24.50 -0.93 -5.94
C ILE A 595 -24.97 -1.22 -7.37
N ASP A 596 -25.08 -2.49 -7.75
CA ASP A 596 -25.42 -2.89 -9.11
C ASP A 596 -26.84 -3.45 -9.18
N ALA A 597 -27.77 -2.62 -9.67
CA ALA A 597 -29.16 -2.99 -9.89
C ALA A 597 -29.31 -4.25 -10.77
N LYS A 598 -28.45 -4.43 -11.77
CA LYS A 598 -28.57 -5.57 -12.70
C LYS A 598 -28.26 -6.87 -11.99
N ASN A 599 -27.21 -6.89 -11.18
CA ASN A 599 -26.82 -8.09 -10.44
C ASN A 599 -27.80 -8.38 -9.30
N LEU A 600 -28.30 -7.34 -8.62
CA LEU A 600 -29.21 -7.45 -7.48
C LEU A 600 -30.51 -8.21 -7.82
N PHE A 601 -31.01 -8.07 -9.05
CA PHE A 601 -32.23 -8.73 -9.54
C PHE A 601 -31.96 -9.89 -10.52
N SER A 602 -30.71 -10.28 -10.72
CA SER A 602 -30.32 -11.39 -11.60
C SER A 602 -30.24 -12.73 -10.84
N HIS A 603 -30.50 -13.83 -11.56
CA HIS A 603 -30.44 -15.20 -11.02
C HIS A 603 -29.56 -16.02 -11.95
N PRO A 604 -28.26 -16.15 -11.66
CA PRO A 604 -27.39 -17.09 -12.37
C PRO A 604 -27.91 -18.51 -12.16
N ASP A 605 -27.70 -19.37 -13.16
CA ASP A 605 -27.95 -20.79 -13.00
C ASP A 605 -26.86 -21.44 -12.13
N LEU A 606 -27.07 -22.69 -11.76
CA LEU A 606 -26.12 -23.48 -10.96
C LEU A 606 -24.69 -23.48 -11.54
N ALA A 607 -24.54 -23.53 -12.87
CA ALA A 607 -23.23 -23.52 -13.52
C ALA A 607 -22.54 -22.17 -13.32
N ALA A 608 -23.25 -21.07 -13.55
CA ALA A 608 -22.74 -19.72 -13.34
C ALA A 608 -22.42 -19.45 -11.85
N LEU A 609 -23.23 -19.95 -10.91
CA LEU A 609 -22.93 -19.85 -9.47
C LEU A 609 -21.63 -20.59 -9.10
N LYS A 610 -21.43 -21.80 -9.64
CA LYS A 610 -20.18 -22.58 -9.43
C LYS A 610 -18.98 -21.84 -10.01
N ASP A 611 -19.11 -21.26 -11.20
CA ASP A 611 -18.03 -20.53 -11.86
C ASP A 611 -17.70 -19.21 -11.15
N GLU A 612 -18.71 -18.44 -10.72
CA GLU A 612 -18.53 -17.23 -9.92
C GLU A 612 -17.76 -17.53 -8.63
N LEU A 613 -18.20 -18.55 -7.88
CA LEU A 613 -17.57 -18.93 -6.63
C LEU A 613 -16.13 -19.41 -6.83
N ARG A 614 -15.85 -20.17 -7.90
CA ARG A 614 -14.48 -20.57 -8.27
C ARG A 614 -13.60 -19.37 -8.60
N GLN A 615 -14.11 -18.41 -9.37
CA GLN A 615 -13.36 -17.19 -9.72
C GLN A 615 -13.02 -16.35 -8.49
N GLN A 616 -13.94 -16.24 -7.52
CA GLN A 616 -13.68 -15.55 -6.27
C GLN A 616 -12.59 -16.26 -5.45
N LEU A 617 -12.61 -17.60 -5.41
CA LEU A 617 -11.62 -18.41 -4.69
C LEU A 617 -10.25 -18.47 -5.35
N LEU A 618 -10.14 -18.35 -6.68
CA LEU A 618 -8.84 -18.32 -7.39
C LEU A 618 -7.90 -17.20 -6.90
N ARG A 619 -8.46 -16.16 -6.27
CA ARG A 619 -7.71 -15.02 -5.71
C ARG A 619 -7.23 -15.26 -4.28
N ILE A 620 -7.60 -16.38 -3.66
CA ILE A 620 -7.31 -16.73 -2.28
C ILE A 620 -6.30 -17.88 -2.26
N PRO A 621 -5.18 -17.79 -1.52
CA PRO A 621 -4.23 -18.90 -1.40
C PRO A 621 -4.89 -20.17 -0.84
N ASN A 622 -4.56 -21.33 -1.40
CA ASN A 622 -5.15 -22.63 -0.98
C ASN A 622 -4.89 -22.97 0.50
N GLU A 623 -3.83 -22.40 1.09
CA GLU A 623 -3.45 -22.61 2.49
C GLU A 623 -4.27 -21.76 3.48
N ASP A 624 -4.92 -20.67 3.03
CA ASP A 624 -5.68 -19.75 3.89
C ASP A 624 -7.16 -20.18 3.98
N LEU A 625 -7.41 -21.24 4.74
CA LEU A 625 -8.76 -21.80 4.94
C LEU A 625 -9.75 -20.78 5.53
N GLU A 626 -9.28 -19.89 6.41
CA GLU A 626 -10.14 -18.91 7.05
C GLU A 626 -10.70 -17.93 6.02
N GLN A 627 -9.87 -17.48 5.08
CA GLN A 627 -10.29 -16.59 4.00
C GLN A 627 -11.21 -17.31 2.99
N GLN A 628 -10.95 -18.57 2.67
CA GLN A 628 -11.86 -19.38 1.84
C GLN A 628 -13.24 -19.50 2.49
N MET A 629 -13.30 -19.74 3.80
CA MET A 629 -14.53 -19.83 4.57
C MET A 629 -15.27 -18.49 4.66
N GLU A 630 -14.56 -17.36 4.75
CA GLU A 630 -15.19 -16.03 4.69
C GLU A 630 -15.78 -15.76 3.31
N CYS A 631 -15.06 -16.10 2.23
CA CYS A 631 -15.53 -15.97 0.86
C CYS A 631 -16.83 -16.75 0.62
N LEU A 632 -16.88 -18.02 1.05
CA LEU A 632 -18.08 -18.87 0.95
C LEU A 632 -19.26 -18.25 1.71
N ARG A 633 -19.01 -17.70 2.90
CA ARG A 633 -20.05 -17.04 3.71
C ARG A 633 -20.55 -15.79 3.01
N HIS A 634 -19.65 -14.94 2.52
CA HIS A 634 -20.00 -13.73 1.78
C HIS A 634 -20.84 -14.06 0.55
N PHE A 635 -20.37 -15.01 -0.27
CA PHE A 635 -21.08 -15.50 -1.45
C PHE A 635 -22.51 -15.94 -1.11
N LYS A 636 -22.67 -16.86 -0.15
CA LYS A 636 -24.00 -17.33 0.28
C LYS A 636 -24.90 -16.15 0.66
N LYS A 637 -24.42 -15.26 1.52
CA LYS A 637 -25.21 -14.17 2.08
C LYS A 637 -25.60 -13.15 1.01
N GLY A 638 -24.69 -12.81 0.10
CA GLY A 638 -24.95 -11.95 -1.05
C GLY A 638 -26.04 -12.52 -1.95
N HIS A 639 -25.91 -13.78 -2.37
CA HIS A 639 -26.95 -14.41 -3.21
C HIS A 639 -28.29 -14.59 -2.48
N VAL A 640 -28.28 -14.92 -1.19
CA VAL A 640 -29.51 -14.97 -0.38
C VAL A 640 -30.20 -13.61 -0.30
N LEU A 641 -29.44 -12.51 -0.18
CA LEU A 641 -29.99 -11.16 -0.24
C LEU A 641 -30.61 -10.86 -1.60
N ARG A 642 -29.97 -11.26 -2.70
CA ARG A 642 -30.50 -11.11 -4.08
C ARG A 642 -31.83 -11.85 -4.27
N VAL A 643 -31.94 -13.07 -3.69
CA VAL A 643 -33.21 -13.84 -3.68
C VAL A 643 -34.31 -13.03 -3.00
N ALA A 644 -34.05 -12.55 -1.78
CA ALA A 644 -35.01 -11.79 -0.99
C ALA A 644 -35.40 -10.46 -1.64
N ALA A 645 -34.44 -9.77 -2.25
CA ALA A 645 -34.66 -8.51 -2.97
C ALA A 645 -35.56 -8.68 -4.21
N THR A 646 -35.45 -9.82 -4.88
CA THR A 646 -36.29 -10.12 -6.05
C THR A 646 -37.70 -10.50 -5.63
N GLU A 647 -37.85 -11.30 -4.56
CA GLU A 647 -39.16 -11.65 -3.99
C GLU A 647 -39.95 -10.40 -3.61
N SER A 648 -39.30 -9.43 -2.95
CA SER A 648 -39.95 -8.19 -2.51
C SER A 648 -40.36 -7.26 -3.65
N SER A 649 -39.75 -7.39 -4.83
CA SER A 649 -39.96 -6.47 -5.96
C SER A 649 -41.10 -6.90 -6.92
N ALA A 650 -41.95 -7.85 -6.53
CA ALA A 650 -43.08 -8.38 -7.31
C ALA A 650 -42.73 -9.00 -8.69
N PHE A 651 -41.45 -9.24 -8.98
CA PHE A 651 -40.97 -9.65 -10.31
C PHE A 651 -41.03 -11.16 -10.59
N ARG A 652 -41.44 -12.03 -9.65
CA ARG A 652 -41.55 -13.49 -9.91
C ARG A 652 -42.57 -14.26 -9.05
N PRO A 653 -43.04 -15.44 -9.52
CA PRO A 653 -43.77 -16.41 -8.71
C PRO A 653 -42.88 -17.07 -7.65
N LEU A 654 -43.45 -17.32 -6.46
CA LEU A 654 -42.82 -17.95 -5.28
C LEU A 654 -42.08 -19.26 -5.60
N MET A 655 -42.53 -20.02 -6.61
CA MET A 655 -41.99 -21.34 -6.95
C MET A 655 -40.53 -21.32 -7.46
N LYS A 656 -39.94 -20.17 -7.81
CA LYS A 656 -38.54 -20.07 -8.24
C LYS A 656 -37.55 -19.67 -7.14
N VAL A 657 -38.04 -19.37 -5.93
CA VAL A 657 -37.20 -18.97 -4.78
C VAL A 657 -36.48 -20.18 -4.20
N SER A 658 -37.22 -21.26 -3.95
CA SER A 658 -36.67 -22.50 -3.40
C SER A 658 -35.67 -23.18 -4.34
N ASP A 659 -35.92 -23.11 -5.65
CA ASP A 659 -34.98 -23.59 -6.68
C ASP A 659 -33.63 -22.88 -6.54
N TYR A 660 -33.63 -21.55 -6.52
CA TYR A 660 -32.40 -20.78 -6.47
C TYR A 660 -31.67 -20.91 -5.13
N LEU A 661 -32.39 -21.02 -4.01
CA LEU A 661 -31.79 -21.36 -2.72
C LEU A 661 -31.12 -22.75 -2.74
N SER A 662 -31.71 -23.71 -3.47
CA SER A 662 -31.16 -25.05 -3.67
C SER A 662 -29.92 -25.02 -4.57
N ASP A 663 -29.93 -24.22 -5.64
CA ASP A 663 -28.77 -24.02 -6.50
C ASP A 663 -27.59 -23.38 -5.74
N ILE A 664 -27.85 -22.38 -4.88
CA ILE A 664 -26.82 -21.77 -4.02
C ILE A 664 -26.23 -22.82 -3.07
N ALA A 665 -27.07 -23.65 -2.46
CA ALA A 665 -26.63 -24.71 -1.57
C ALA A 665 -25.77 -25.74 -2.31
N GLU A 666 -26.18 -26.19 -3.50
CA GLU A 666 -25.44 -27.15 -4.30
C GLU A 666 -24.10 -26.58 -4.79
N ALA A 667 -24.08 -25.35 -5.30
CA ALA A 667 -22.85 -24.67 -5.70
C ALA A 667 -21.85 -24.58 -4.53
N THR A 668 -22.35 -24.18 -3.36
CA THR A 668 -21.54 -24.09 -2.14
C THR A 668 -21.02 -25.46 -1.71
N LEU A 669 -21.86 -26.49 -1.68
CA LEU A 669 -21.46 -27.86 -1.29
C LEU A 669 -20.39 -28.44 -2.22
N SER A 670 -20.54 -28.22 -3.53
CA SER A 670 -19.56 -28.67 -4.53
C SER A 670 -18.17 -28.11 -4.23
N VAL A 671 -18.09 -26.80 -3.98
CA VAL A 671 -16.83 -26.11 -3.73
C VAL A 671 -16.25 -26.45 -2.35
N VAL A 672 -17.10 -26.58 -1.32
CA VAL A 672 -16.65 -27.02 0.02
C VAL A 672 -16.03 -28.41 -0.05
N ALA A 673 -16.62 -29.32 -0.84
CA ALA A 673 -16.09 -30.65 -1.03
C ALA A 673 -14.75 -30.63 -1.79
N ASP A 674 -14.54 -29.69 -2.72
CA ASP A 674 -13.27 -29.50 -3.43
C ASP A 674 -12.18 -28.99 -2.45
N ILE A 675 -12.49 -27.98 -1.63
CA ILE A 675 -11.58 -27.43 -0.61
C ILE A 675 -11.19 -28.52 0.40
N ALA A 676 -12.17 -29.26 0.93
CA ALA A 676 -11.92 -30.31 1.90
C ALA A 676 -11.07 -31.44 1.31
N TRP A 677 -11.32 -31.82 0.05
CA TRP A 677 -10.53 -32.84 -0.65
C TRP A 677 -9.07 -32.40 -0.80
N GLN A 678 -8.84 -31.19 -1.31
CA GLN A 678 -7.49 -30.68 -1.55
C GLN A 678 -6.68 -30.64 -0.26
N GLN A 679 -7.25 -30.13 0.84
CA GLN A 679 -6.55 -30.10 2.14
C GLN A 679 -6.20 -31.49 2.69
N MET A 680 -7.07 -32.47 2.44
CA MET A 680 -6.83 -33.84 2.88
C MET A 680 -5.71 -34.48 2.06
N VAL A 681 -5.71 -34.27 0.74
CA VAL A 681 -4.66 -34.73 -0.17
C VAL A 681 -3.32 -34.08 0.14
N ASP A 682 -3.28 -32.75 0.31
CA ASP A 682 -2.05 -32.02 0.62
C ASP A 682 -1.40 -32.50 1.93
N LYS A 683 -2.21 -32.94 2.90
CA LYS A 683 -1.73 -33.37 4.22
C LYS A 683 -1.39 -34.86 4.31
N TYR A 684 -2.13 -35.73 3.64
CA TYR A 684 -2.05 -37.19 3.82
C TYR A 684 -1.76 -37.97 2.54
N GLY A 685 -1.71 -37.31 1.38
CA GLY A 685 -1.63 -37.92 0.05
C GLY A 685 -2.98 -38.40 -0.48
N TYR A 686 -2.98 -38.99 -1.66
CA TYR A 686 -4.17 -39.50 -2.32
C TYR A 686 -4.57 -40.88 -1.76
N PRO A 687 -5.87 -41.19 -1.63
CA PRO A 687 -6.33 -42.56 -1.37
C PRO A 687 -5.87 -43.53 -2.46
N THR A 688 -5.67 -44.79 -2.10
CA THR A 688 -5.23 -45.84 -3.04
C THR A 688 -6.26 -46.95 -3.20
N THR A 689 -6.28 -47.55 -4.39
CA THR A 689 -7.02 -48.76 -4.76
C THR A 689 -6.05 -49.84 -5.23
N SER A 690 -6.55 -51.03 -5.55
CA SER A 690 -5.76 -52.09 -6.18
C SER A 690 -5.16 -51.69 -7.53
N GLU A 691 -5.68 -50.65 -8.19
CA GLU A 691 -5.20 -50.15 -9.48
C GLU A 691 -4.24 -48.95 -9.34
N GLY A 692 -3.98 -48.49 -8.10
CA GLY A 692 -3.08 -47.38 -7.80
C GLY A 692 -3.77 -46.21 -7.10
N ARG A 693 -3.16 -45.03 -7.17
CA ARG A 693 -3.72 -43.81 -6.56
C ARG A 693 -5.02 -43.37 -7.25
N VAL A 694 -5.97 -42.90 -6.46
CA VAL A 694 -7.23 -42.34 -6.96
C VAL A 694 -7.10 -40.82 -7.02
N THR A 695 -6.91 -40.28 -8.22
CA THR A 695 -6.80 -38.82 -8.43
C THR A 695 -8.15 -38.13 -8.49
N ASP A 696 -9.16 -38.84 -9.01
CA ASP A 696 -10.54 -38.37 -8.97
C ASP A 696 -11.06 -38.41 -7.53
N ARG A 697 -12.12 -37.66 -7.24
CA ARG A 697 -12.74 -37.64 -5.92
C ARG A 697 -13.84 -38.72 -5.84
N PRO A 698 -13.59 -39.94 -5.30
CA PRO A 698 -14.60 -40.99 -5.16
C PRO A 698 -15.47 -40.71 -3.92
N PHE A 699 -16.00 -39.49 -3.82
CA PHE A 699 -16.76 -39.00 -2.67
C PHE A 699 -17.98 -38.24 -3.16
N LEU A 700 -19.14 -38.67 -2.67
CA LEU A 700 -20.45 -38.14 -3.03
C LEU A 700 -21.14 -37.58 -1.79
N ILE A 701 -21.75 -36.42 -1.97
CA ILE A 701 -22.67 -35.81 -1.02
C ILE A 701 -24.08 -36.03 -1.55
N ILE A 702 -24.87 -36.82 -0.84
CA ILE A 702 -26.26 -37.11 -1.19
C ILE A 702 -27.14 -36.21 -0.33
N ALA A 703 -27.88 -35.32 -0.99
CA ALA A 703 -28.88 -34.49 -0.33
C ALA A 703 -30.15 -35.29 -0.04
N TYR A 704 -30.75 -35.06 1.13
CA TYR A 704 -32.07 -35.52 1.54
C TYR A 704 -32.95 -34.32 1.93
N GLY A 705 -34.20 -34.61 2.29
CA GLY A 705 -35.12 -33.61 2.83
C GLY A 705 -35.39 -32.47 1.83
N LYS A 706 -35.34 -31.23 2.33
CA LYS A 706 -35.72 -30.04 1.56
C LYS A 706 -34.79 -29.74 0.40
N LEU A 707 -33.48 -30.01 0.53
CA LEU A 707 -32.52 -29.79 -0.55
C LEU A 707 -32.81 -30.74 -1.72
N ALA A 708 -33.07 -32.01 -1.43
CA ALA A 708 -33.41 -33.00 -2.47
C ALA A 708 -34.74 -32.69 -3.17
N GLY A 709 -35.70 -32.10 -2.44
CA GLY A 709 -37.00 -31.71 -2.98
C GLY A 709 -37.01 -30.35 -3.69
N TYR A 710 -35.90 -29.60 -3.72
CA TYR A 710 -35.86 -28.20 -4.16
C TYR A 710 -36.82 -27.29 -3.36
N GLU A 711 -36.98 -27.56 -2.07
CA GLU A 711 -37.91 -26.88 -1.15
C GLU A 711 -37.19 -26.06 -0.06
N LEU A 712 -35.97 -25.61 -0.31
CA LEU A 712 -35.23 -24.79 0.66
C LEU A 712 -35.94 -23.45 0.93
N SER A 713 -35.85 -23.03 2.19
CA SER A 713 -36.21 -21.69 2.66
C SER A 713 -35.00 -20.99 3.29
N TYR A 714 -35.08 -19.68 3.52
CA TYR A 714 -33.99 -18.84 4.03
C TYR A 714 -33.26 -19.35 5.29
N SER A 715 -33.97 -20.11 6.14
CA SER A 715 -33.45 -20.67 7.40
C SER A 715 -33.36 -22.20 7.42
N SER A 716 -33.44 -22.85 6.26
CA SER A 716 -33.42 -24.31 6.17
C SER A 716 -32.04 -24.91 6.51
N ASP A 717 -32.08 -26.00 7.26
CA ASP A 717 -30.93 -26.90 7.46
C ASP A 717 -30.70 -27.77 6.22
N LEU A 718 -29.49 -28.34 6.09
CA LEU A 718 -29.14 -29.26 5.01
C LEU A 718 -29.04 -30.69 5.56
N ASP A 719 -29.90 -31.59 5.07
CA ASP A 719 -29.86 -33.02 5.38
C ASP A 719 -28.94 -33.73 4.37
N LEU A 720 -27.75 -34.15 4.81
CA LEU A 720 -26.70 -34.68 3.94
C LEU A 720 -26.24 -36.07 4.39
N VAL A 721 -26.05 -36.97 3.42
CA VAL A 721 -25.41 -38.28 3.59
C VAL A 721 -24.13 -38.30 2.75
N PHE A 722 -23.05 -38.83 3.32
CA PHE A 722 -21.75 -38.88 2.66
C PHE A 722 -21.40 -40.33 2.30
N VAL A 723 -21.03 -40.56 1.05
CA VAL A 723 -20.65 -41.90 0.55
C VAL A 723 -19.30 -41.79 -0.16
N TYR A 724 -18.46 -42.82 -0.04
CA TYR A 724 -17.21 -42.90 -0.78
C TYR A 724 -17.01 -44.29 -1.38
N GLU A 725 -16.21 -44.36 -2.45
CA GLU A 725 -15.89 -45.61 -3.14
C GLU A 725 -14.38 -45.87 -3.06
N CYS A 726 -13.94 -46.54 -2.00
CA CYS A 726 -12.53 -46.89 -1.83
C CYS A 726 -12.37 -48.10 -0.89
N PRO A 727 -11.44 -49.04 -1.17
CA PRO A 727 -11.22 -50.20 -0.31
C PRO A 727 -10.81 -49.77 1.10
N SER A 728 -11.48 -50.34 2.10
CA SER A 728 -11.24 -50.02 3.52
C SER A 728 -9.92 -50.55 4.07
N ASN A 729 -9.30 -51.51 3.38
CA ASN A 729 -8.06 -52.19 3.76
C ASN A 729 -6.79 -51.55 3.16
N LEU A 730 -6.92 -50.42 2.46
CA LEU A 730 -5.81 -49.67 1.87
C LEU A 730 -5.65 -48.30 2.54
N SER A 731 -4.53 -47.64 2.24
CA SER A 731 -4.12 -46.38 2.89
C SER A 731 -3.70 -45.34 1.85
N THR A 732 -3.60 -44.08 2.27
CA THR A 732 -3.16 -42.99 1.41
C THR A 732 -1.68 -43.08 1.07
N ASP A 733 -1.26 -42.46 -0.04
CA ASP A 733 0.11 -42.57 -0.56
C ASP A 733 1.08 -41.44 -0.14
N GLY A 734 0.69 -40.57 0.81
CA GLY A 734 1.51 -39.48 1.30
C GLY A 734 2.44 -39.86 2.45
N GLU A 735 3.36 -38.96 2.80
CA GLU A 735 4.34 -39.18 3.90
C GLU A 735 3.66 -39.44 5.26
N ARG A 736 2.48 -38.86 5.48
CA ARG A 736 1.63 -39.10 6.65
C ARG A 736 0.47 -40.03 6.28
N SER A 737 0.78 -41.24 5.81
CA SER A 737 -0.22 -42.22 5.37
C SER A 737 -1.24 -42.54 6.48
N ILE A 738 -2.50 -42.63 6.09
CA ILE A 738 -3.62 -43.04 6.94
C ILE A 738 -4.54 -44.00 6.17
N ASP A 739 -5.28 -44.84 6.89
CA ASP A 739 -6.29 -45.72 6.28
C ASP A 739 -7.33 -44.92 5.50
N ASN A 740 -7.76 -45.45 4.35
CA ASN A 740 -8.76 -44.82 3.50
C ASN A 740 -10.04 -44.46 4.29
N THR A 741 -10.50 -45.38 5.15
CA THR A 741 -11.67 -45.14 6.03
C THR A 741 -11.47 -43.92 6.94
N VAL A 742 -10.25 -43.75 7.49
CA VAL A 742 -9.91 -42.61 8.36
C VAL A 742 -9.79 -41.33 7.52
N PHE A 743 -9.23 -41.41 6.32
CA PHE A 743 -9.17 -40.29 5.37
C PHE A 743 -10.56 -39.75 5.06
N PHE A 744 -11.51 -40.59 4.62
CA PHE A 744 -12.86 -40.14 4.29
C PHE A 744 -13.64 -39.68 5.52
N THR A 745 -13.43 -40.29 6.70
CA THR A 745 -14.02 -39.80 7.95
C THR A 745 -13.56 -38.38 8.27
N ARG A 746 -12.25 -38.10 8.13
CA ARG A 746 -11.68 -36.76 8.34
C ARG A 746 -12.11 -35.77 7.25
N LEU A 747 -12.27 -36.23 6.01
CA LEU A 747 -12.82 -35.43 4.92
C LEU A 747 -14.23 -34.93 5.25
N VAL A 748 -15.11 -35.83 5.71
CA VAL A 748 -16.46 -35.47 6.16
C VAL A 748 -16.43 -34.48 7.32
N GLN A 749 -15.59 -34.72 8.33
CA GLN A 749 -15.40 -33.77 9.43
C GLN A 749 -14.94 -32.40 8.94
N ARG A 750 -14.08 -32.36 7.92
CA ARG A 750 -13.61 -31.11 7.32
C ARG A 750 -14.72 -30.38 6.58
N VAL A 751 -15.51 -31.09 5.76
CA VAL A 751 -16.70 -30.53 5.10
C VAL A 751 -17.66 -29.92 6.14
N ILE A 752 -17.97 -30.65 7.21
CA ILE A 752 -18.83 -30.16 8.30
C ILE A 752 -18.20 -28.94 8.96
N HIS A 753 -16.91 -28.96 9.26
CA HIS A 753 -16.22 -27.81 9.85
C HIS A 753 -16.39 -26.57 8.97
N VAL A 754 -16.03 -26.64 7.69
CA VAL A 754 -16.17 -25.52 6.74
C VAL A 754 -17.60 -24.96 6.70
N LEU A 755 -18.62 -25.81 6.80
CA LEU A 755 -20.03 -25.40 6.79
C LEU A 755 -20.53 -24.83 8.15
N THR A 756 -19.94 -25.22 9.28
CA THR A 756 -20.51 -24.98 10.62
C THR A 756 -19.73 -23.99 11.49
N SER A 757 -18.52 -23.60 11.13
CA SER A 757 -17.64 -22.79 12.00
C SER A 757 -18.17 -21.43 12.45
N ASN A 758 -19.38 -21.02 12.03
CA ASN A 758 -20.21 -20.00 12.70
C ASN A 758 -21.72 -20.12 12.35
N THR A 759 -22.20 -21.33 12.00
CA THR A 759 -23.60 -21.61 11.59
C THR A 759 -24.09 -22.96 12.12
N ARG A 760 -25.33 -23.04 12.61
CA ARG A 760 -25.95 -24.30 13.03
C ARG A 760 -26.31 -25.12 11.78
N VAL A 761 -25.70 -26.29 11.60
CA VAL A 761 -26.18 -27.34 10.68
C VAL A 761 -26.44 -28.57 11.52
N LYS A 762 -27.64 -29.17 11.41
CA LYS A 762 -27.94 -30.48 12.00
C LYS A 762 -27.59 -31.57 10.99
N VAL A 763 -26.68 -32.45 11.36
CA VAL A 763 -26.32 -33.64 10.56
C VAL A 763 -27.00 -34.86 11.17
N TRP A 764 -27.87 -35.52 10.42
CA TRP A 764 -28.49 -36.79 10.82
C TRP A 764 -27.67 -37.98 10.31
N GLY A 765 -26.64 -38.35 11.08
CA GLY A 765 -25.93 -39.63 10.94
C GLY A 765 -24.91 -39.72 9.80
N VAL A 766 -23.75 -40.29 10.10
CA VAL A 766 -22.76 -40.73 9.10
C VAL A 766 -22.98 -42.23 8.91
N ILE A 767 -23.52 -42.62 7.75
CA ILE A 767 -23.71 -44.04 7.42
C ILE A 767 -22.55 -44.47 6.53
N PHE A 768 -21.65 -45.28 7.08
CA PHE A 768 -20.55 -45.87 6.33
C PHE A 768 -21.06 -47.09 5.55
N TYR A 769 -21.18 -46.96 4.22
CA TYR A 769 -21.27 -48.11 3.34
C TYR A 769 -19.87 -48.38 2.77
N GLY A 770 -19.20 -49.40 3.29
CA GLY A 770 -18.05 -49.99 2.62
C GLY A 770 -18.55 -51.17 1.80
N THR A 771 -18.32 -51.13 0.49
CA THR A 771 -18.30 -52.35 -0.34
C THR A 771 -16.94 -53.01 -0.24
#